data_AF-A0A2R6IZU2-F1
#
_entry.id   AF-A0A2R6IZU2-F1
#
_cell.length_a   1.000
_cell.length_b   1.000
_cell.length_c   1.000
_cell.angle_alpha   90.00
_cell.angle_beta   90.00
_cell.angle_gamma   90.00
#
_symmetry.space_group_name_H-M   'P 1'
#
loop_
_entity.id
_entity.type
_entity.pdbx_description
1 polymer ?
#
loop_
_entity_poly.entity_id
_entity_poly.type
_entity_poly.pdbx_seq_one_letter_code
_entity_poly.pdbx_strand_id
1 'polypeptide(L)'
;MDARTASGDGRGQQGIIGFVIVVALVIAGATLVVFAGSTAISDLQQERTDAEARFVMEEVDTQLTEITNSDRSATGEFSLGDLEGQESRLVRRGYLNVTVNERTSCRTNVTLSSLRYESDDGETVGYEAGGVFVANDNGSALQTRPDLRFRNGSLDLTVTNLTGEVENDRNEAFYNATSSERESTRRSAKLVSGPCRRPDNVTVTVRSDFHVAWGAYLEDELNDSRSGITVETFDSNRTARAFIDQERLPRRTDDRRNTVVNLSRSPTADYMDDVEITGNTIRVRKGVSNDYSVYVQPLSERRLDIGRIREVEGATNVTGPPKDVVFVLDESGSMRDELPNGNTKLAAAQSAIKNFTGTLNGSRDRIALVGYSTVWASPSWADSHAWIWRTPHPDGKHLLPPSDEFNDTVDRTRPRGGTAGSAGLHKANVVHHLKSNQTRPSIVVFLSDGEFNANGMDGVGDNEAAEIRAEISRGQDVTVYTIGFGQSTDEFNETVLKEMASRTGGSYYYANNQSRLNAVFLNISRNIATTRQIARTPTSTNLTTGNGGTFPPQIAGDTDDLAATTRGGERFTNVNDPTAPTQFSHAFALADDESVTFNATTYECAEWRSTGIVRTNESTGESYSVARCTNMTTPDFKIDADNVTIYTDGDDASALLASGEDPAWWQNEINDSIDNRPDVDRDASAFLSMKSNQALVALDYPDGANSTNELVLLYQIGRAEEDAVAGDVINIRVRNVQADP
;
A
#
# COMPACT_ATOMS: atom_id res chain seq x y z
N MET A 1 -26.45 -5.04 -126.13
CA MET A 1 -25.64 -3.86 -126.47
C MET A 1 -24.20 -4.27 -126.16
N ASP A 2 -23.51 -4.83 -127.15
CA ASP A 2 -22.52 -4.14 -128.01
C ASP A 2 -21.26 -3.75 -127.22
N ALA A 3 -20.01 -3.96 -127.64
CA ALA A 3 -19.39 -4.62 -128.79
C ALA A 3 -17.85 -4.62 -128.59
N ARG A 4 -17.14 -5.55 -129.27
CA ARG A 4 -15.78 -5.45 -129.89
C ARG A 4 -14.53 -5.25 -128.99
N THR A 5 -13.64 -6.25 -128.83
CA THR A 5 -12.55 -6.84 -129.68
C THR A 5 -11.18 -6.16 -129.61
N ALA A 6 -10.15 -6.97 -129.33
CA ALA A 6 -8.72 -6.97 -129.72
C ALA A 6 -7.82 -7.21 -128.49
N SER A 7 -6.73 -7.97 -128.46
CA SER A 7 -6.00 -8.83 -129.40
C SER A 7 -4.82 -9.44 -128.61
N GLY A 8 -4.30 -10.60 -129.03
CA GLY A 8 -2.90 -10.96 -128.81
C GLY A 8 -2.68 -12.24 -128.01
N ASP A 9 -2.49 -13.35 -128.74
CA ASP A 9 -1.94 -14.59 -128.19
C ASP A 9 -0.42 -14.55 -128.31
N GLY A 10 0.24 -14.77 -127.17
CA GLY A 10 1.68 -14.89 -127.02
C GLY A 10 1.94 -15.91 -125.93
N ARG A 11 1.97 -17.19 -126.30
CA ARG A 11 2.34 -18.30 -125.41
C ARG A 11 3.82 -18.64 -125.59
N GLY A 12 4.59 -18.58 -124.49
CA GLY A 12 5.93 -19.18 -124.46
C GLY A 12 6.88 -18.72 -123.34
N GLN A 13 6.53 -18.96 -122.07
CA GLN A 13 7.43 -19.29 -120.93
C GLN A 13 6.67 -19.07 -119.60
N GLN A 14 5.85 -20.05 -119.17
CA GLN A 14 5.13 -19.99 -117.88
C GLN A 14 5.26 -21.27 -117.04
N GLY A 15 6.37 -22.00 -117.17
CA GLY A 15 6.64 -23.18 -116.31
C GLY A 15 7.51 -22.89 -115.08
N ILE A 16 8.55 -22.06 -115.24
CA ILE A 16 9.58 -21.88 -114.21
C ILE A 16 9.28 -20.68 -113.30
N ILE A 17 8.68 -19.61 -113.82
CA ILE A 17 8.30 -18.42 -113.02
C ILE A 17 7.19 -18.76 -112.01
N GLY A 18 6.20 -19.58 -112.39
CA GLY A 18 5.14 -20.01 -111.47
C GLY A 18 5.66 -20.88 -110.32
N PHE A 19 6.59 -21.81 -110.59
CA PHE A 19 7.22 -22.63 -109.56
C PHE A 19 8.12 -21.80 -108.63
N VAL A 20 8.92 -20.87 -109.17
CA VAL A 20 9.77 -19.98 -108.36
C VAL A 20 8.93 -19.05 -107.48
N ILE A 21 7.80 -18.52 -107.99
CA ILE A 21 6.90 -17.66 -107.19
C ILE A 21 6.20 -18.47 -106.09
N VAL A 22 5.73 -19.69 -106.38
CA VAL A 22 5.09 -20.54 -105.35
C VAL A 22 6.10 -20.97 -104.29
N VAL A 23 7.32 -21.37 -104.67
CA VAL A 23 8.38 -21.69 -103.71
C VAL A 23 8.80 -20.47 -102.91
N ALA A 24 8.94 -19.30 -103.54
CA ALA A 24 9.25 -18.05 -102.82
C ALA A 24 8.13 -17.62 -101.87
N LEU A 25 6.86 -17.84 -102.22
CA LEU A 25 5.71 -17.49 -101.40
C LEU A 25 5.46 -18.49 -100.27
N VAL A 26 5.74 -19.78 -100.49
CA VAL A 26 5.75 -20.81 -99.43
C VAL A 26 6.91 -20.58 -98.47
N ILE A 27 8.10 -20.25 -98.97
CA ILE A 27 9.24 -19.89 -98.13
C ILE A 27 8.90 -18.62 -97.36
N ALA A 28 8.49 -17.53 -98.02
CA ALA A 28 8.14 -16.28 -97.35
C ALA A 28 7.01 -16.46 -96.33
N GLY A 29 5.97 -17.25 -96.64
CA GLY A 29 4.91 -17.57 -95.71
C GLY A 29 5.41 -18.40 -94.51
N ALA A 30 6.28 -19.39 -94.74
CA ALA A 30 6.89 -20.16 -93.67
C ALA A 30 7.82 -19.30 -92.79
N THR A 31 8.62 -18.40 -93.38
CA THR A 31 9.48 -17.49 -92.60
C THR A 31 8.67 -16.53 -91.75
N LEU A 32 7.55 -16.02 -92.27
CA LEU A 32 6.68 -15.08 -91.56
C LEU A 32 5.93 -15.77 -90.40
N VAL A 33 5.47 -17.00 -90.61
CA VAL A 33 4.87 -17.84 -89.55
C VAL A 33 5.91 -18.23 -88.50
N VAL A 34 7.15 -18.54 -88.88
CA VAL A 34 8.22 -18.84 -87.92
C VAL A 34 8.60 -17.62 -87.10
N PHE A 35 8.64 -16.42 -87.69
CA PHE A 35 9.00 -15.17 -86.99
C PHE A 35 7.87 -14.65 -86.07
N ALA A 36 6.61 -14.78 -86.49
CA ALA A 36 5.46 -14.48 -85.64
C ALA A 36 5.22 -15.58 -84.58
N GLY A 37 5.53 -16.84 -84.91
CA GLY A 37 5.46 -17.96 -83.98
C GLY A 37 6.55 -17.92 -82.92
N SER A 38 7.75 -17.43 -83.23
CA SER A 38 8.85 -17.34 -82.25
C SER A 38 8.61 -16.31 -81.16
N THR A 39 7.96 -15.18 -81.49
CA THR A 39 7.60 -14.14 -80.50
C THR A 39 6.43 -14.57 -79.62
N ALA A 40 5.40 -15.20 -80.19
CA ALA A 40 4.31 -15.75 -79.40
C ALA A 40 4.74 -16.93 -78.50
N ILE A 41 5.75 -17.71 -78.91
CA ILE A 41 6.30 -18.80 -78.09
C ILE A 41 7.19 -18.25 -76.97
N SER A 42 8.01 -17.20 -77.22
CA SER A 42 8.81 -16.58 -76.16
C SER A 42 7.93 -15.94 -75.08
N ASP A 43 6.86 -15.25 -75.47
CA ASP A 43 5.92 -14.63 -74.52
C ASP A 43 5.23 -15.70 -73.65
N LEU A 44 4.85 -16.84 -74.24
CA LEU A 44 4.26 -17.98 -73.52
C LEU A 44 5.27 -18.74 -72.65
N GLN A 45 6.55 -18.74 -73.02
CA GLN A 45 7.63 -19.30 -72.20
C GLN A 45 7.88 -18.40 -70.99
N GLN A 46 7.90 -17.09 -71.20
CA GLN A 46 8.11 -16.10 -70.14
C GLN A 46 6.96 -16.11 -69.12
N GLU A 47 5.70 -16.11 -69.58
CA GLU A 47 4.52 -16.18 -68.69
C GLU A 47 4.53 -17.46 -67.82
N ARG A 48 5.13 -18.56 -68.33
CA ARG A 48 5.33 -19.77 -67.53
C ARG A 48 6.43 -19.63 -66.50
N THR A 49 7.58 -19.06 -66.86
CA THR A 49 8.70 -18.83 -65.94
C THR A 49 8.29 -17.92 -64.79
N ASP A 50 7.54 -16.85 -65.08
CA ASP A 50 7.06 -15.92 -64.05
C ASP A 50 6.04 -16.58 -63.11
N ALA A 51 5.16 -17.45 -63.64
CA ALA A 51 4.27 -18.26 -62.82
C ALA A 51 5.04 -19.26 -61.94
N GLU A 52 6.11 -19.86 -62.47
CA GLU A 52 6.98 -20.78 -61.72
C GLU A 52 7.74 -20.07 -60.60
N ALA A 53 8.27 -18.87 -60.85
CA ALA A 53 8.93 -18.04 -59.85
C ALA A 53 8.02 -17.72 -58.64
N ARG A 54 6.73 -17.48 -58.90
CA ARG A 54 5.73 -17.26 -57.84
C ARG A 54 5.56 -18.50 -56.98
N PHE A 55 5.41 -19.69 -57.58
CA PHE A 55 5.29 -20.94 -56.84
C PHE A 55 6.54 -21.26 -56.02
N VAL A 56 7.74 -21.00 -56.55
CA VAL A 56 8.97 -21.22 -55.77
C VAL A 56 9.01 -20.31 -54.55
N MET A 57 8.67 -19.03 -54.69
CA MET A 57 8.64 -18.10 -53.55
C MET A 57 7.55 -18.46 -52.52
N GLU A 58 6.42 -19.04 -52.93
CA GLU A 58 5.39 -19.59 -52.03
C GLU A 58 5.90 -20.82 -51.25
N GLU A 59 6.69 -21.68 -51.88
CA GLU A 59 7.33 -22.82 -51.21
C GLU A 59 8.39 -22.34 -50.21
N VAL A 60 9.20 -21.34 -50.57
CA VAL A 60 10.18 -20.71 -49.65
C VAL A 60 9.48 -20.12 -48.43
N ASP A 61 8.36 -19.41 -48.60
CA ASP A 61 7.55 -18.91 -47.49
C ASP A 61 7.09 -20.04 -46.57
N THR A 62 6.58 -21.14 -47.14
CA THR A 62 6.12 -22.32 -46.39
C THR A 62 7.26 -22.95 -45.58
N GLN A 63 8.42 -23.18 -46.21
CA GLN A 63 9.60 -23.81 -45.58
C GLN A 63 10.20 -22.93 -44.48
N LEU A 64 10.34 -21.62 -44.72
CA LEU A 64 10.82 -20.68 -43.72
C LEU A 64 9.82 -20.54 -42.55
N THR A 65 8.52 -20.53 -42.83
CA THR A 65 7.48 -20.51 -41.80
C THR A 65 7.52 -21.77 -40.94
N GLU A 66 7.72 -22.95 -41.54
CA GLU A 66 7.83 -24.22 -40.80
C GLU A 66 8.98 -24.19 -39.77
N ILE A 67 10.17 -23.74 -40.16
CA ILE A 67 11.33 -23.72 -39.24
C ILE A 67 11.26 -22.57 -38.22
N THR A 68 10.64 -21.45 -38.56
CA THR A 68 10.56 -20.27 -37.68
C THR A 68 9.41 -20.35 -36.67
N ASN A 69 8.46 -21.28 -36.86
CA ASN A 69 7.37 -21.54 -35.92
C ASN A 69 7.79 -22.30 -34.65
N SER A 70 9.06 -22.70 -34.54
CA SER A 70 9.62 -23.38 -33.37
C SER A 70 10.09 -22.39 -32.27
N ASP A 71 9.97 -22.79 -31.00
CA ASP A 71 10.58 -22.08 -29.86
C ASP A 71 12.08 -22.43 -29.67
N ARG A 72 12.59 -23.36 -30.47
CA ARG A 72 14.00 -23.79 -30.48
C ARG A 72 14.63 -23.46 -31.81
N SER A 73 15.93 -23.18 -31.78
CA SER A 73 16.70 -23.02 -33.02
C SER A 73 16.56 -24.27 -33.88
N ALA A 74 16.40 -24.05 -35.17
CA ALA A 74 16.16 -25.09 -36.15
C ALA A 74 16.94 -24.80 -37.43
N THR A 75 17.33 -25.85 -38.13
CA THR A 75 17.91 -25.76 -39.47
C THR A 75 16.91 -26.38 -40.43
N GLY A 76 16.63 -25.68 -41.52
CA GLY A 76 15.92 -26.21 -42.67
C GLY A 76 16.66 -25.86 -43.95
N GLU A 77 16.03 -26.13 -45.08
CA GLU A 77 16.59 -25.85 -46.38
C GLU A 77 15.51 -25.30 -47.29
N PHE A 78 15.90 -24.43 -48.21
CA PHE A 78 15.03 -23.97 -49.28
C PHE A 78 15.79 -23.85 -50.60
N SER A 79 15.06 -24.00 -51.70
CA SER A 79 15.55 -23.83 -53.06
C SER A 79 14.87 -22.61 -53.68
N LEU A 80 15.62 -21.83 -54.44
CA LEU A 80 15.06 -20.75 -55.25
C LEU A 80 14.72 -21.24 -56.67
N GLY A 81 15.21 -22.41 -57.06
CA GLY A 81 14.98 -23.03 -58.36
C GLY A 81 15.94 -22.49 -59.42
N ASP A 82 16.36 -23.37 -60.33
CA ASP A 82 17.18 -22.98 -61.49
C ASP A 82 16.27 -22.47 -62.62
N LEU A 83 15.86 -21.21 -62.51
CA LEU A 83 15.02 -20.54 -63.50
C LEU A 83 15.91 -19.98 -64.63
N GLU A 84 15.70 -20.50 -65.84
CA GLU A 84 16.52 -20.19 -67.02
C GLU A 84 16.57 -18.67 -67.27
N GLY A 85 17.76 -18.07 -67.14
CA GLY A 85 18.00 -16.64 -67.42
C GLY A 85 17.76 -15.66 -66.26
N GLN A 86 17.41 -16.11 -65.05
CA GLN A 86 17.12 -15.21 -63.93
C GLN A 86 18.15 -15.31 -62.78
N GLU A 87 18.55 -14.16 -62.23
CA GLU A 87 19.42 -14.09 -61.04
C GLU A 87 18.60 -13.94 -59.76
N SER A 88 18.73 -14.91 -58.85
CA SER A 88 18.19 -14.78 -57.50
C SER A 88 19.12 -13.97 -56.60
N ARG A 89 18.54 -13.14 -55.72
CA ARG A 89 19.34 -12.36 -54.76
C ARG A 89 18.59 -12.01 -53.50
N LEU A 90 19.34 -11.86 -52.41
CA LEU A 90 18.86 -11.32 -51.13
C LEU A 90 19.09 -9.80 -51.05
N VAL A 91 18.01 -9.02 -50.97
CA VAL A 91 18.04 -7.56 -50.85
C VAL A 91 17.58 -7.12 -49.46
N ARG A 92 18.37 -6.28 -48.78
CA ARG A 92 18.10 -5.79 -47.41
C ARG A 92 18.04 -4.26 -47.32
N ARG A 93 17.26 -3.63 -48.19
CA ARG A 93 17.18 -2.15 -48.32
C ARG A 93 15.88 -1.55 -47.79
N GLY A 94 14.87 -2.38 -47.52
CA GLY A 94 13.59 -1.97 -46.97
C GLY A 94 13.56 -2.00 -45.44
N TYR A 95 12.50 -1.45 -44.88
CA TYR A 95 12.24 -1.55 -43.44
C TYR A 95 10.75 -1.48 -43.13
N LEU A 96 10.36 -2.10 -42.02
CA LEU A 96 9.07 -1.94 -41.38
C LEU A 96 9.30 -1.32 -40.00
N ASN A 97 8.70 -0.16 -39.77
CA ASN A 97 8.70 0.45 -38.45
C ASN A 97 7.28 0.56 -37.89
N VAL A 98 7.20 0.47 -36.57
CA VAL A 98 5.98 0.72 -35.80
C VAL A 98 6.28 1.87 -34.84
N THR A 99 5.43 2.88 -34.84
CA THR A 99 5.53 4.06 -33.99
C THR A 99 4.26 4.23 -33.18
N VAL A 100 4.40 4.40 -31.87
CA VAL A 100 3.28 4.65 -30.94
C VAL A 100 3.21 6.13 -30.58
N ASN A 101 1.99 6.68 -30.53
CA ASN A 101 1.69 8.07 -30.14
C ASN A 101 2.45 9.11 -30.98
N GLU A 102 2.80 8.76 -32.21
CA GLU A 102 3.68 9.54 -33.12
C GLU A 102 5.02 9.97 -32.49
N ARG A 103 5.45 9.31 -31.41
CA ARG A 103 6.68 9.64 -30.68
C ARG A 103 7.86 8.85 -31.23
N THR A 104 8.92 9.55 -31.61
CA THR A 104 10.16 8.93 -32.13
C THR A 104 10.87 8.03 -31.11
N SER A 105 10.71 8.30 -29.81
CA SER A 105 11.17 7.44 -28.71
C SER A 105 10.39 6.13 -28.64
N CYS A 106 9.10 6.16 -28.96
CA CYS A 106 8.17 5.03 -29.04
C CYS A 106 8.15 4.39 -30.43
N ARG A 107 9.30 4.33 -31.11
CA ARG A 107 9.44 3.74 -32.44
C ARG A 107 10.39 2.57 -32.43
N THR A 108 10.01 1.51 -33.13
CA THR A 108 10.88 0.37 -33.38
C THR A 108 10.98 0.10 -34.88
N ASN A 109 12.13 -0.39 -35.31
CA ASN A 109 12.42 -0.66 -36.72
C ASN A 109 12.88 -2.10 -36.90
N VAL A 110 12.40 -2.74 -37.96
CA VAL A 110 12.80 -4.06 -38.40
C VAL A 110 13.23 -3.94 -39.87
N THR A 111 14.45 -4.39 -40.17
CA THR A 111 14.92 -4.45 -41.56
C THR A 111 14.09 -5.47 -42.33
N LEU A 112 13.66 -5.09 -43.53
CA LEU A 112 13.04 -6.02 -44.46
C LEU A 112 14.10 -6.64 -45.33
N SER A 113 14.17 -7.97 -45.27
CA SER A 113 14.90 -8.80 -46.21
C SER A 113 13.93 -9.30 -47.28
N SER A 114 14.35 -9.19 -48.54
CA SER A 114 13.58 -9.61 -49.70
C SER A 114 14.42 -10.57 -50.54
N LEU A 115 13.98 -11.82 -50.68
CA LEU A 115 14.49 -12.72 -51.72
C LEU A 115 13.80 -12.36 -53.02
N ARG A 116 14.54 -12.23 -54.12
CA ARG A 116 14.00 -11.72 -55.39
C ARG A 116 14.43 -12.55 -56.58
N TYR A 117 13.48 -12.74 -57.48
CA TYR A 117 13.68 -13.03 -58.89
C TYR A 117 13.38 -11.79 -59.71
N GLU A 118 14.23 -11.50 -60.69
CA GLU A 118 14.05 -10.39 -61.64
C GLU A 118 14.10 -10.99 -63.05
N SER A 119 13.03 -10.79 -63.80
CA SER A 119 12.89 -11.22 -65.19
C SER A 119 13.55 -10.21 -66.14
N ASP A 120 13.93 -10.67 -67.33
CA ASP A 120 14.45 -9.85 -68.42
C ASP A 120 13.47 -8.73 -68.85
N ASP A 121 12.16 -8.94 -68.66
CA ASP A 121 11.09 -7.97 -68.98
C ASP A 121 10.80 -6.99 -67.82
N GLY A 122 11.58 -7.05 -66.73
CA GLY A 122 11.49 -6.13 -65.59
C GLY A 122 10.44 -6.50 -64.53
N GLU A 123 9.78 -7.67 -64.64
CA GLU A 123 8.97 -8.21 -63.55
C GLU A 123 9.87 -8.70 -62.40
N THR A 124 9.54 -8.34 -61.17
CA THR A 124 10.22 -8.79 -59.95
C THR A 124 9.24 -9.57 -59.09
N VAL A 125 9.54 -10.84 -58.80
CA VAL A 125 8.84 -11.63 -57.78
C VAL A 125 9.69 -11.64 -56.53
N GLY A 126 9.12 -11.32 -55.37
CA GLY A 126 9.89 -11.31 -54.14
C GLY A 126 9.14 -11.77 -52.90
N TYR A 127 9.83 -12.57 -52.09
CA TYR A 127 9.41 -12.93 -50.74
C TYR A 127 9.93 -11.88 -49.75
N GLU A 128 9.04 -11.25 -48.97
CA GLU A 128 9.37 -10.25 -47.95
C GLU A 128 8.41 -10.37 -46.74
N ALA A 129 8.96 -10.44 -45.53
CA ALA A 129 8.19 -10.50 -44.26
C ALA A 129 7.05 -11.55 -44.22
N GLY A 130 7.30 -12.75 -44.76
CA GLY A 130 6.31 -13.84 -44.74
C GLY A 130 5.22 -13.71 -45.82
N GLY A 131 5.43 -12.86 -46.83
CA GLY A 131 4.52 -12.70 -47.96
C GLY A 131 5.27 -12.65 -49.29
N VAL A 132 4.60 -13.02 -50.36
CA VAL A 132 5.12 -13.01 -51.74
C VAL A 132 4.44 -11.87 -52.49
N PHE A 133 5.26 -11.10 -53.19
CA PHE A 133 4.86 -9.92 -53.94
C PHE A 133 5.35 -10.01 -55.38
N VAL A 134 4.62 -9.38 -56.29
CA VAL A 134 5.00 -9.21 -57.69
C VAL A 134 5.04 -7.73 -57.99
N ALA A 135 6.06 -7.26 -58.68
CA ALA A 135 6.19 -5.88 -59.14
C ALA A 135 6.58 -5.82 -60.61
N ASN A 136 6.08 -4.82 -61.32
CA ASN A 136 6.50 -4.47 -62.67
C ASN A 136 6.48 -2.94 -62.83
N ASP A 137 6.69 -2.43 -64.05
CA ASP A 137 6.69 -1.01 -64.34
C ASP A 137 5.37 -0.27 -63.98
N ASN A 138 4.26 -1.00 -63.88
CA ASN A 138 2.93 -0.44 -63.61
C ASN A 138 2.54 -0.47 -62.12
N GLY A 139 3.35 -1.07 -61.23
CA GLY A 139 3.09 -1.13 -59.79
C GLY A 139 3.46 -2.47 -59.16
N SER A 140 2.89 -2.75 -57.98
CA SER A 140 3.07 -4.05 -57.31
C SER A 140 1.75 -4.63 -56.83
N ALA A 141 1.68 -5.96 -56.77
CA ALA A 141 0.53 -6.73 -56.32
C ALA A 141 0.94 -7.80 -55.31
N LEU A 142 -0.01 -8.20 -54.47
CA LEU A 142 0.14 -9.23 -53.45
C LEU A 142 -0.19 -10.61 -54.02
N GLN A 143 0.70 -11.58 -53.80
CA GLN A 143 0.48 -12.99 -54.13
C GLN A 143 0.10 -13.78 -52.87
N THR A 144 0.94 -13.72 -51.82
CA THR A 144 0.62 -14.28 -50.49
C THR A 144 0.71 -13.20 -49.42
N ARG A 145 -0.13 -13.33 -48.39
CA ARG A 145 -0.27 -12.32 -47.34
C ARG A 145 0.92 -12.37 -46.37
N PRO A 146 1.58 -11.25 -46.09
CA PRO A 146 2.55 -11.18 -45.00
C PRO A 146 1.88 -11.39 -43.64
N ASP A 147 2.66 -11.73 -42.61
CA ASP A 147 2.14 -11.97 -41.26
C ASP A 147 2.05 -10.68 -40.43
N LEU A 148 1.11 -9.82 -40.82
CA LEU A 148 0.66 -8.68 -40.03
C LEU A 148 -0.84 -8.82 -39.84
N ARG A 149 -1.31 -8.84 -38.59
CA ARG A 149 -2.72 -8.99 -38.24
C ARG A 149 -3.18 -7.88 -37.32
N PHE A 150 -4.38 -7.36 -37.56
CA PHE A 150 -5.04 -6.44 -36.65
C PHE A 150 -6.40 -6.96 -36.23
N ARG A 151 -6.49 -7.47 -35.00
CA ARG A 151 -7.72 -8.11 -34.49
C ARG A 151 -8.06 -7.60 -33.12
N ASN A 152 -9.32 -7.23 -32.91
CA ASN A 152 -9.84 -6.72 -31.63
C ASN A 152 -9.00 -5.57 -31.04
N GLY A 153 -8.39 -4.75 -31.89
CA GLY A 153 -7.53 -3.63 -31.49
C GLY A 153 -6.08 -4.00 -31.19
N SER A 154 -5.70 -5.29 -31.26
CA SER A 154 -4.31 -5.73 -31.14
C SER A 154 -3.65 -5.86 -32.51
N LEU A 155 -2.43 -5.33 -32.61
CA LEU A 155 -1.55 -5.45 -33.77
C LEU A 155 -0.51 -6.54 -33.50
N ASP A 156 -0.57 -7.62 -34.27
CA ASP A 156 0.43 -8.68 -34.28
C ASP A 156 1.23 -8.59 -35.58
N LEU A 157 2.55 -8.51 -35.48
CA LEU A 157 3.44 -8.44 -36.62
C LEU A 157 4.55 -9.47 -36.47
N THR A 158 4.74 -10.30 -37.48
CA THR A 158 5.91 -11.17 -37.62
C THR A 158 6.71 -10.74 -38.85
N VAL A 159 8.02 -10.56 -38.66
CA VAL A 159 8.95 -10.28 -39.76
C VAL A 159 10.06 -11.31 -39.74
N THR A 160 10.17 -12.07 -40.83
CA THR A 160 11.32 -12.93 -41.10
C THR A 160 12.47 -12.08 -41.59
N ASN A 161 13.53 -12.01 -40.79
CA ASN A 161 14.77 -11.27 -41.07
C ASN A 161 15.84 -12.26 -41.56
N LEU A 162 15.97 -12.37 -42.88
CA LEU A 162 16.88 -13.29 -43.56
C LEU A 162 18.22 -12.61 -43.89
N THR A 163 19.31 -13.07 -43.29
CA THR A 163 20.70 -12.61 -43.53
C THR A 163 21.52 -13.68 -44.25
N GLY A 164 22.65 -13.32 -44.86
CA GLY A 164 23.58 -14.28 -45.47
C GLY A 164 23.68 -14.10 -46.98
N GLU A 165 24.04 -15.16 -47.67
CA GLU A 165 24.07 -15.27 -49.14
C GLU A 165 23.07 -16.35 -49.57
N VAL A 166 22.64 -16.29 -50.82
CA VAL A 166 21.72 -17.28 -51.40
C VAL A 166 22.15 -17.66 -52.81
N GLU A 167 21.87 -18.89 -53.20
CA GLU A 167 21.99 -19.41 -54.56
C GLU A 167 20.69 -20.06 -55.04
N ASN A 168 20.62 -20.40 -56.33
CA ASN A 168 19.42 -20.95 -56.95
C ASN A 168 19.07 -22.36 -56.43
N ASP A 169 20.07 -23.24 -56.29
CA ASP A 169 19.85 -24.66 -56.06
C ASP A 169 19.40 -24.98 -54.64
N ARG A 170 20.28 -24.82 -53.65
CA ARG A 170 20.02 -25.21 -52.26
C ARG A 170 20.57 -24.14 -51.35
N ASN A 171 19.84 -23.84 -50.28
CA ASN A 171 20.26 -22.89 -49.27
C ASN A 171 19.92 -23.50 -47.91
N GLU A 172 20.91 -23.65 -47.03
CA GLU A 172 20.69 -24.00 -45.63
C GLU A 172 20.18 -22.77 -44.88
N ALA A 173 19.07 -22.91 -44.16
CA ALA A 173 18.44 -21.85 -43.37
C ALA A 173 18.50 -22.16 -41.88
N PHE A 174 19.34 -21.44 -41.15
CA PHE A 174 19.44 -21.55 -39.70
C PHE A 174 18.57 -20.49 -39.00
N TYR A 175 17.49 -20.93 -38.37
CA TYR A 175 16.67 -20.13 -37.48
C TYR A 175 17.26 -20.09 -36.06
N ASN A 176 17.52 -18.88 -35.55
CA ASN A 176 18.06 -18.67 -34.22
C ASN A 176 16.98 -18.21 -33.24
N ALA A 177 16.42 -19.13 -32.45
CA ALA A 177 15.32 -18.83 -31.53
C ALA A 177 15.74 -17.85 -30.42
N THR A 178 16.93 -18.00 -29.85
CA THR A 178 17.43 -17.13 -28.77
C THR A 178 17.55 -15.67 -29.22
N SER A 179 18.13 -15.43 -30.40
CA SER A 179 18.24 -14.08 -30.96
C SER A 179 16.86 -13.52 -31.32
N SER A 180 16.00 -14.35 -31.91
CA SER A 180 14.63 -13.99 -32.31
C SER A 180 13.77 -13.57 -31.12
N GLU A 181 13.78 -14.35 -30.03
CA GLU A 181 13.02 -14.05 -28.81
C GLU A 181 13.52 -12.76 -28.16
N ARG A 182 14.85 -12.60 -28.00
CA ARG A 182 15.44 -11.39 -27.44
C ARG A 182 15.06 -10.14 -28.24
N GLU A 183 15.11 -10.22 -29.57
CA GLU A 183 14.79 -9.10 -30.46
C GLU A 183 13.28 -8.80 -30.50
N SER A 184 12.44 -9.82 -30.36
CA SER A 184 10.97 -9.69 -30.30
C SER A 184 10.52 -9.04 -29.00
N THR A 185 10.98 -9.57 -27.86
CA THR A 185 10.71 -9.02 -26.53
C THR A 185 11.21 -7.59 -26.41
N ARG A 186 12.44 -7.30 -26.85
CA ARG A 186 13.01 -5.94 -26.82
C ARG A 186 12.19 -4.93 -27.63
N ARG A 187 11.68 -5.32 -28.81
CA ARG A 187 10.89 -4.42 -29.67
C ARG A 187 9.50 -4.19 -29.15
N SER A 188 8.81 -5.26 -28.74
CA SER A 188 7.46 -5.17 -28.18
C SER A 188 7.48 -4.33 -26.90
N ALA A 189 8.38 -4.63 -25.95
CA ALA A 189 8.52 -3.87 -24.71
C ALA A 189 8.80 -2.38 -24.94
N LYS A 190 9.59 -2.01 -25.96
CA LYS A 190 9.87 -0.61 -26.29
C LYS A 190 8.61 0.19 -26.64
N LEU A 191 7.62 -0.44 -27.25
CA LEU A 191 6.39 0.22 -27.70
C LEU A 191 5.33 0.35 -26.61
N VAL A 192 5.50 -0.34 -25.48
CA VAL A 192 4.51 -0.42 -24.39
C VAL A 192 5.13 -0.17 -23.01
N SER A 193 6.27 0.55 -22.96
CA SER A 193 6.96 0.93 -21.72
C SER A 193 7.14 2.44 -21.58
N GLY A 194 7.33 2.90 -20.34
CA GLY A 194 7.52 4.32 -20.01
C GLY A 194 6.45 5.22 -20.64
N PRO A 195 6.81 6.26 -21.41
CA PRO A 195 5.86 7.18 -22.03
C PRO A 195 5.04 6.57 -23.17
N CYS A 196 5.25 5.28 -23.50
CA CYS A 196 4.57 4.55 -24.57
C CYS A 196 3.59 3.49 -24.01
N ARG A 197 3.46 3.35 -22.68
CA ARG A 197 2.71 2.25 -22.04
C ARG A 197 1.22 2.16 -22.42
N ARG A 198 0.65 3.27 -22.90
CA ARG A 198 -0.74 3.42 -23.31
C ARG A 198 -0.77 4.07 -24.70
N PRO A 199 -0.95 3.25 -25.75
CA PRO A 199 -1.05 3.75 -27.12
C PRO A 199 -2.37 4.50 -27.36
N ASP A 200 -2.25 5.78 -27.70
CA ASP A 200 -3.28 6.64 -28.29
C ASP A 200 -3.39 6.42 -29.79
N ASN A 201 -2.27 6.16 -30.46
CA ASN A 201 -2.28 5.80 -31.88
C ASN A 201 -1.11 4.88 -32.21
N VAL A 202 -1.25 4.16 -33.32
CA VAL A 202 -0.20 3.29 -33.86
C VAL A 202 -0.02 3.60 -35.33
N THR A 203 1.20 3.94 -35.74
CA THR A 203 1.59 4.11 -37.13
C THR A 203 2.49 2.94 -37.56
N VAL A 204 2.07 2.21 -38.60
CA VAL A 204 2.91 1.23 -39.30
C VAL A 204 3.44 1.88 -40.57
N THR A 205 4.76 1.87 -40.75
CA THR A 205 5.41 2.39 -41.97
C THR A 205 6.26 1.30 -42.60
N VAL A 206 5.96 0.97 -43.86
CA VAL A 206 6.68 -0.02 -44.66
C VAL A 206 7.36 0.70 -45.81
N ARG A 207 8.70 0.71 -45.83
CA ARG A 207 9.48 1.13 -46.98
C ARG A 207 9.96 -0.10 -47.72
N SER A 208 9.46 -0.31 -48.94
CA SER A 208 9.75 -1.48 -49.77
C SER A 208 9.60 -1.12 -51.25
N ASP A 209 10.25 -1.85 -52.14
CA ASP A 209 9.99 -1.71 -53.59
C ASP A 209 8.58 -2.21 -53.96
N PHE A 210 7.94 -2.99 -53.08
CA PHE A 210 6.56 -3.46 -53.20
C PHE A 210 5.56 -2.56 -52.45
N HIS A 211 5.86 -1.26 -52.27
CA HIS A 211 5.06 -0.38 -51.39
C HIS A 211 3.61 -0.23 -51.83
N VAL A 212 3.30 -0.31 -53.13
CA VAL A 212 1.91 -0.25 -53.63
C VAL A 212 1.11 -1.47 -53.14
N ALA A 213 1.67 -2.68 -53.26
CA ALA A 213 1.07 -3.90 -52.74
C ALA A 213 0.94 -3.90 -51.22
N TRP A 214 1.96 -3.41 -50.50
CA TRP A 214 1.89 -3.21 -49.05
C TRP A 214 0.79 -2.24 -48.64
N GLY A 215 0.60 -1.15 -49.39
CA GLY A 215 -0.50 -0.21 -49.17
C GLY A 215 -1.86 -0.87 -49.31
N ALA A 216 -2.07 -1.59 -50.41
CA ALA A 216 -3.33 -2.34 -50.64
C ALA A 216 -3.56 -3.42 -49.56
N TYR A 217 -2.50 -4.11 -49.13
CA TYR A 217 -2.60 -5.10 -48.04
C TYR A 217 -2.96 -4.46 -46.70
N LEU A 218 -2.29 -3.36 -46.33
CA LEU A 218 -2.60 -2.65 -45.09
C LEU A 218 -4.03 -2.10 -45.10
N GLU A 219 -4.51 -1.66 -46.26
CA GLU A 219 -5.90 -1.26 -46.43
C GLU A 219 -6.85 -2.45 -46.21
N ASP A 220 -6.60 -3.62 -46.82
CA ASP A 220 -7.43 -4.83 -46.63
C ASP A 220 -7.42 -5.34 -45.17
N GLU A 221 -6.24 -5.49 -44.56
CA GLU A 221 -6.09 -6.11 -43.24
C GLU A 221 -6.58 -5.20 -42.10
N LEU A 222 -6.41 -3.88 -42.24
CA LEU A 222 -6.78 -2.94 -41.17
C LEU A 222 -8.23 -2.45 -41.30
N ASN A 223 -8.76 -2.33 -42.51
CA ASN A 223 -10.02 -1.63 -42.77
C ASN A 223 -11.27 -2.51 -42.59
N ASP A 224 -11.78 -2.58 -41.36
CA ASP A 224 -13.04 -3.25 -40.97
C ASP A 224 -14.31 -2.39 -41.25
N SER A 225 -14.34 -1.60 -42.33
CA SER A 225 -15.47 -0.69 -42.65
C SER A 225 -15.77 0.42 -41.61
N ARG A 226 -14.91 0.63 -40.59
CA ARG A 226 -15.06 1.62 -39.52
C ARG A 226 -14.04 2.75 -39.66
N SER A 227 -14.41 3.97 -39.28
CA SER A 227 -13.52 5.15 -39.26
C SER A 227 -12.34 4.97 -38.29
N GLY A 228 -11.29 5.80 -38.42
CA GLY A 228 -10.13 5.79 -37.52
C GLY A 228 -8.90 5.05 -38.04
N ILE A 229 -8.87 4.70 -39.33
CA ILE A 229 -7.70 4.16 -40.01
C ILE A 229 -7.47 4.93 -41.30
N THR A 230 -6.25 5.37 -41.53
CA THR A 230 -5.83 5.97 -42.81
C THR A 230 -4.63 5.23 -43.36
N VAL A 231 -4.68 4.88 -44.64
CA VAL A 231 -3.59 4.23 -45.35
C VAL A 231 -3.18 5.10 -46.53
N GLU A 232 -1.88 5.37 -46.65
CA GLU A 232 -1.32 6.25 -47.67
C GLU A 232 -0.08 5.59 -48.30
N THR A 233 0.04 5.69 -49.62
CA THR A 233 1.23 5.25 -50.37
C THR A 233 1.98 6.46 -50.93
N PHE A 234 3.30 6.43 -50.82
CA PHE A 234 4.21 7.50 -51.22
C PHE A 234 5.24 6.97 -52.22
N ASP A 235 5.03 7.26 -53.51
CA ASP A 235 5.92 6.78 -54.58
C ASP A 235 7.32 7.42 -54.52
N SER A 236 7.40 8.68 -54.05
CA SER A 236 8.65 9.46 -54.00
C SER A 236 9.74 8.82 -53.14
N ASN A 237 9.35 8.02 -52.14
CA ASN A 237 10.26 7.33 -51.23
C ASN A 237 9.90 5.84 -51.05
N ARG A 238 9.04 5.29 -51.91
CA ARG A 238 8.59 3.89 -51.94
C ARG A 238 8.10 3.41 -50.57
N THR A 239 7.12 4.12 -50.00
CA THR A 239 6.63 3.86 -48.64
C THR A 239 5.11 3.69 -48.61
N ALA A 240 4.63 2.70 -47.86
CA ALA A 240 3.24 2.60 -47.42
C ALA A 240 3.15 2.94 -45.93
N ARG A 241 2.18 3.75 -45.54
CA ARG A 241 1.96 4.16 -44.15
C ARG A 241 0.51 3.89 -43.79
N ALA A 242 0.29 3.21 -42.68
CA ALA A 242 -1.01 3.06 -42.04
C ALA A 242 -1.02 3.73 -40.67
N PHE A 243 -2.01 4.56 -40.39
CA PHE A 243 -2.26 5.18 -39.11
C PHE A 243 -3.54 4.61 -38.49
N ILE A 244 -3.44 4.15 -37.25
CA ILE A 244 -4.53 3.55 -36.47
C ILE A 244 -4.79 4.48 -35.27
N ASP A 245 -5.98 5.05 -35.22
CA ASP A 245 -6.46 5.94 -34.15
C ASP A 245 -6.90 5.17 -32.89
N GLN A 246 -6.97 5.87 -31.76
CA GLN A 246 -7.41 5.42 -30.46
C GLN A 246 -8.78 4.75 -30.48
N GLU A 247 -9.69 5.18 -31.37
CA GLU A 247 -11.02 4.57 -31.53
C GLU A 247 -10.95 3.09 -31.94
N ARG A 248 -9.87 2.69 -32.60
CA ARG A 248 -9.64 1.32 -33.09
C ARG A 248 -8.83 0.48 -32.10
N LEU A 249 -8.17 1.10 -31.13
CA LEU A 249 -7.43 0.43 -30.08
C LEU A 249 -8.36 0.04 -28.92
N PRO A 250 -7.98 -0.95 -28.08
CA PRO A 250 -8.81 -1.40 -26.98
C PRO A 250 -9.05 -0.27 -25.97
N ARG A 251 -10.26 -0.18 -25.41
CA ARG A 251 -10.65 0.85 -24.42
C ARG A 251 -9.66 1.01 -23.26
N ARG A 252 -8.95 -0.05 -22.88
CA ARG A 252 -7.94 -0.01 -21.81
C ARG A 252 -6.69 0.82 -22.14
N THR A 253 -6.37 1.06 -23.42
CA THR A 253 -5.28 1.98 -23.82
C THR A 253 -5.74 3.42 -23.83
N ASP A 254 -7.04 3.63 -23.98
CA ASP A 254 -7.66 4.95 -24.04
C ASP A 254 -7.77 5.57 -22.65
N ASP A 255 -6.91 6.52 -22.39
CA ASP A 255 -6.85 7.22 -21.12
C ASP A 255 -8.05 8.10 -20.80
N ARG A 256 -8.80 8.52 -21.82
CA ARG A 256 -10.07 9.23 -21.62
C ARG A 256 -11.20 8.26 -21.31
N ARG A 257 -11.22 7.06 -21.90
CA ARG A 257 -12.30 6.08 -21.72
C ARG A 257 -12.05 5.01 -20.68
N ASN A 258 -10.82 4.79 -20.22
CA ASN A 258 -10.50 3.80 -19.19
C ASN A 258 -10.76 4.34 -17.77
N THR A 259 -10.64 3.46 -16.77
CA THR A 259 -10.79 3.81 -15.35
C THR A 259 -9.46 4.15 -14.67
N VAL A 260 -8.40 4.41 -15.46
CA VAL A 260 -7.11 4.82 -14.88
C VAL A 260 -7.26 6.22 -14.31
N VAL A 261 -6.72 6.50 -13.13
CA VAL A 261 -6.77 7.81 -12.49
C VAL A 261 -5.35 8.26 -12.16
N ASN A 262 -5.06 9.54 -12.40
CA ASN A 262 -3.86 10.19 -11.93
C ASN A 262 -4.25 11.42 -11.10
N LEU A 263 -4.04 11.34 -9.79
CA LEU A 263 -4.31 12.39 -8.81
C LEU A 263 -3.09 13.30 -8.61
N SER A 264 -1.91 12.93 -9.10
CA SER A 264 -0.68 13.70 -8.92
C SER A 264 -0.83 15.10 -9.53
N ARG A 265 -0.52 16.13 -8.75
CA ARG A 265 -0.60 17.53 -9.21
C ARG A 265 0.52 17.96 -10.16
N SER A 266 1.59 17.17 -10.26
CA SER A 266 2.71 17.48 -11.15
C SER A 266 3.56 16.25 -11.48
N PRO A 267 3.75 15.91 -12.77
CA PRO A 267 3.06 16.49 -13.92
C PRO A 267 1.62 15.95 -14.01
N THR A 268 0.62 16.83 -14.00
CA THR A 268 -0.74 16.45 -14.39
C THR A 268 -0.70 15.94 -15.82
N ALA A 269 -1.17 14.73 -16.05
CA ALA A 269 -1.27 14.25 -17.42
C ALA A 269 -2.45 14.95 -18.11
N ASP A 270 -2.29 15.43 -19.35
CA ASP A 270 -3.32 16.20 -20.08
C ASP A 270 -4.72 15.54 -20.11
N TYR A 271 -4.79 14.21 -19.99
CA TYR A 271 -6.05 13.46 -19.95
C TYR A 271 -6.74 13.46 -18.56
N MET A 272 -6.07 14.01 -17.56
CA MET A 272 -6.44 14.15 -16.15
C MET A 272 -6.45 15.61 -15.69
N ASP A 273 -6.39 16.57 -16.62
CA ASP A 273 -6.48 18.01 -16.33
C ASP A 273 -7.75 18.39 -15.55
N ASP A 274 -8.76 17.51 -15.55
CA ASP A 274 -10.05 17.68 -14.87
C ASP A 274 -10.16 16.91 -13.53
N VAL A 275 -9.05 16.50 -12.91
CA VAL A 275 -9.05 16.06 -11.50
C VAL A 275 -9.08 17.30 -10.59
N GLU A 276 -10.15 17.43 -9.81
CA GLU A 276 -10.37 18.56 -8.94
C GLU A 276 -10.26 18.13 -7.47
N ILE A 277 -9.28 18.69 -6.76
CA ILE A 277 -9.12 18.54 -5.31
C ILE A 277 -9.38 19.90 -4.68
N THR A 278 -10.53 20.04 -4.00
CA THR A 278 -10.95 21.28 -3.35
C THR A 278 -11.32 21.01 -1.90
N GLY A 279 -10.54 21.58 -0.98
CA GLY A 279 -10.69 21.34 0.45
C GLY A 279 -10.64 19.84 0.76
N ASN A 280 -11.71 19.32 1.36
CA ASN A 280 -11.88 17.92 1.72
C ASN A 280 -12.57 17.06 0.64
N THR A 281 -12.53 17.47 -0.63
CA THR A 281 -13.27 16.82 -1.72
C THR A 281 -12.36 16.49 -2.91
N ILE A 282 -12.54 15.29 -3.48
CA ILE A 282 -11.89 14.82 -4.71
C ILE A 282 -12.96 14.56 -5.77
N ARG A 283 -12.75 15.03 -6.99
CA ARG A 283 -13.62 14.76 -8.15
C ARG A 283 -12.77 14.36 -9.35
N VAL A 284 -13.21 13.33 -10.06
CA VAL A 284 -12.60 12.89 -11.32
C VAL A 284 -13.63 13.08 -12.42
N ARG A 285 -13.27 13.85 -13.46
CA ARG A 285 -14.15 14.11 -14.60
C ARG A 285 -13.43 13.71 -15.89
N LYS A 286 -13.92 12.66 -16.55
CA LYS A 286 -13.47 12.28 -17.90
C LYS A 286 -14.53 12.53 -18.98
N GLY A 287 -15.80 12.72 -18.60
CA GLY A 287 -16.90 13.03 -19.52
C GLY A 287 -17.38 11.84 -20.34
N VAL A 288 -17.14 10.60 -19.88
CA VAL A 288 -17.41 9.36 -20.61
C VAL A 288 -18.21 8.33 -19.78
N SER A 289 -18.77 8.75 -18.65
CA SER A 289 -19.63 7.92 -17.79
C SER A 289 -18.94 6.63 -17.33
N ASN A 290 -17.70 6.76 -16.87
CA ASN A 290 -17.02 5.66 -16.16
C ASN A 290 -17.63 5.43 -14.78
N ASP A 291 -17.52 4.19 -14.30
CA ASP A 291 -17.72 3.85 -12.89
C ASP A 291 -16.36 3.51 -12.28
N TYR A 292 -16.02 4.18 -11.18
CA TYR A 292 -14.77 3.99 -10.46
C TYR A 292 -15.02 3.23 -9.16
N SER A 293 -14.19 2.23 -8.88
CA SER A 293 -14.14 1.63 -7.54
C SER A 293 -13.36 2.54 -6.61
N VAL A 294 -13.97 2.97 -5.51
CA VAL A 294 -13.32 3.73 -4.44
C VAL A 294 -13.07 2.81 -3.25
N TYR A 295 -11.87 2.88 -2.70
CA TYR A 295 -11.48 2.20 -1.48
C TYR A 295 -10.70 3.14 -0.56
N VAL A 296 -11.07 3.18 0.72
CA VAL A 296 -10.45 4.05 1.72
C VAL A 296 -10.22 3.28 3.01
N GLN A 297 -9.04 3.41 3.59
CA GLN A 297 -8.67 2.75 4.85
C GLN A 297 -7.73 3.64 5.67
N PRO A 298 -7.64 3.48 7.00
CA PRO A 298 -6.63 4.18 7.79
C PRO A 298 -5.22 3.76 7.37
N LEU A 299 -4.28 4.70 7.43
CA LEU A 299 -2.87 4.46 7.11
C LEU A 299 -2.16 3.66 8.21
N SER A 300 -2.53 3.89 9.48
CA SER A 300 -1.94 3.17 10.60
C SER A 300 -2.35 1.71 10.56
N GLU A 301 -1.39 0.77 10.55
CA GLU A 301 -1.64 -0.68 10.70
C GLU A 301 -2.06 -1.06 12.14
N ARG A 302 -1.91 -0.12 13.09
CA ARG A 302 -2.36 -0.26 14.48
C ARG A 302 -3.76 0.31 14.66
N ARG A 303 -4.30 0.21 15.88
CA ARG A 303 -5.61 0.78 16.22
C ARG A 303 -5.50 2.28 16.35
N LEU A 304 -6.58 2.98 16.00
CA LEU A 304 -6.65 4.44 16.09
C LEU A 304 -6.49 4.91 17.53
N ASP A 305 -5.81 6.06 17.66
CA ASP A 305 -5.41 6.58 18.95
C ASP A 305 -5.95 8.00 19.20
N ILE A 306 -7.14 8.34 18.71
CA ILE A 306 -7.75 9.67 18.96
C ILE A 306 -8.24 9.73 20.41
N GLY A 307 -7.85 10.71 21.21
CA GLY A 307 -8.24 10.74 22.62
C GLY A 307 -7.51 11.78 23.46
N ARG A 308 -7.63 11.62 24.79
CA ARG A 308 -6.88 12.43 25.76
C ARG A 308 -6.73 11.70 27.09
N ILE A 309 -5.70 12.06 27.86
CA ILE A 309 -5.54 11.59 29.24
C ILE A 309 -6.43 12.42 30.16
N ARG A 310 -7.50 11.81 30.68
CA ARG A 310 -8.45 12.47 31.60
C ARG A 310 -8.98 11.51 32.65
N GLU A 311 -9.59 12.07 33.69
CA GLU A 311 -10.47 11.28 34.56
C GLU A 311 -11.77 10.97 33.81
N VAL A 312 -12.24 9.73 33.92
CA VAL A 312 -13.49 9.27 33.29
C VAL A 312 -14.47 8.89 34.40
N GLU A 313 -15.38 9.81 34.72
CA GLU A 313 -16.42 9.58 35.73
C GLU A 313 -17.45 8.54 35.25
N GLY A 314 -17.97 7.73 36.19
CA GLY A 314 -19.10 6.82 35.92
C GLY A 314 -18.78 5.54 35.13
N ALA A 315 -17.50 5.28 34.87
CA ALA A 315 -17.10 4.18 34.03
C ALA A 315 -17.11 2.84 34.80
N THR A 316 -17.99 1.92 34.41
CA THR A 316 -18.11 0.58 35.02
C THR A 316 -16.87 -0.26 34.69
N ASN A 317 -16.17 -0.76 35.72
CA ASN A 317 -14.84 -1.43 35.64
C ASN A 317 -13.65 -0.50 35.30
N VAL A 318 -13.75 0.78 35.62
CA VAL A 318 -12.77 1.80 35.19
C VAL A 318 -12.19 2.62 36.34
N THR A 319 -12.76 2.57 37.54
CA THR A 319 -11.94 2.72 38.76
C THR A 319 -11.00 1.52 38.79
N GLY A 320 -9.69 1.69 39.01
CA GLY A 320 -8.73 0.59 39.09
C GLY A 320 -9.21 -0.61 39.95
N PRO A 321 -8.55 -1.78 39.85
CA PRO A 321 -8.94 -2.95 40.62
C PRO A 321 -9.08 -2.58 42.11
N PRO A 322 -10.09 -3.10 42.81
CA PRO A 322 -10.22 -2.89 44.26
C PRO A 322 -8.90 -3.18 44.97
N LYS A 323 -8.44 -2.29 45.85
CA LYS A 323 -7.10 -2.38 46.46
C LYS A 323 -7.15 -2.61 47.95
N ASP A 324 -6.05 -3.12 48.48
CA ASP A 324 -5.83 -3.29 49.91
C ASP A 324 -4.65 -2.43 50.35
N VAL A 325 -4.87 -1.52 51.29
CA VAL A 325 -3.84 -0.60 51.82
C VAL A 325 -3.57 -0.93 53.28
N VAL A 326 -2.33 -1.29 53.61
CA VAL A 326 -1.90 -1.49 55.00
C VAL A 326 -1.05 -0.30 55.42
N PHE A 327 -1.52 0.45 56.41
CA PHE A 327 -0.69 1.46 57.06
C PHE A 327 0.20 0.78 58.09
N VAL A 328 1.51 1.05 58.02
CA VAL A 328 2.48 0.60 59.03
C VAL A 328 2.97 1.84 59.75
N LEU A 329 2.57 1.98 61.00
CA LEU A 329 2.78 3.16 61.80
C LEU A 329 3.80 2.87 62.90
N ASP A 330 4.84 3.70 62.95
CA ASP A 330 5.74 3.77 64.08
C ASP A 330 4.99 4.19 65.35
N GLU A 331 5.03 3.33 66.36
CA GLU A 331 4.53 3.63 67.69
C GLU A 331 5.70 3.74 68.68
N SER A 332 6.92 4.09 68.23
CA SER A 332 8.11 4.32 69.07
C SER A 332 7.91 5.41 70.13
N GLY A 333 8.81 5.48 71.12
CA GLY A 333 8.81 6.52 72.14
C GLY A 333 9.03 7.94 71.57
N SER A 334 9.84 8.08 70.51
CA SER A 334 10.13 9.35 69.81
C SER A 334 8.90 9.98 69.17
N MET A 335 7.88 9.17 68.87
CA MET A 335 6.61 9.68 68.35
C MET A 335 5.83 10.55 69.37
N ARG A 336 6.32 10.67 70.63
CA ARG A 336 5.85 11.68 71.61
C ARG A 336 6.34 13.09 71.33
N ASP A 337 7.40 13.25 70.55
CA ASP A 337 8.05 14.53 70.35
C ASP A 337 7.08 15.53 69.72
N GLU A 338 7.11 16.77 70.22
CA GLU A 338 6.26 17.84 69.74
C GLU A 338 6.82 18.45 68.45
N LEU A 339 5.93 18.65 67.49
CA LEU A 339 6.18 19.42 66.29
C LEU A 339 6.04 20.92 66.61
N PRO A 340 6.57 21.81 65.74
CA PRO A 340 6.47 23.26 65.95
C PRO A 340 5.06 23.82 66.12
N ASN A 341 4.02 23.08 65.73
CA ASN A 341 2.61 23.46 65.88
C ASN A 341 1.96 22.96 67.17
N GLY A 342 2.72 22.36 68.09
CA GLY A 342 2.25 21.86 69.39
C GLY A 342 1.59 20.47 69.35
N ASN A 343 1.44 19.85 68.18
CA ASN A 343 0.99 18.47 68.07
C ASN A 343 2.18 17.50 68.20
N THR A 344 1.94 16.31 68.74
CA THR A 344 2.96 15.25 68.72
C THR A 344 3.13 14.68 67.31
N LYS A 345 4.30 14.08 67.04
CA LYS A 345 4.53 13.35 65.79
C LYS A 345 3.45 12.29 65.54
N LEU A 346 3.06 11.53 66.57
CA LEU A 346 1.97 10.55 66.45
C LEU A 346 0.63 11.20 66.08
N ALA A 347 0.26 12.31 66.72
CA ALA A 347 -1.01 12.99 66.42
C ALA A 347 -1.06 13.49 64.97
N ALA A 348 0.07 13.96 64.43
CA ALA A 348 0.19 14.33 63.02
C ALA A 348 0.03 13.11 62.09
N ALA A 349 0.66 11.98 62.42
CA ALA A 349 0.54 10.74 61.65
C ALA A 349 -0.89 10.18 61.67
N GLN A 350 -1.55 10.17 62.84
CA GLN A 350 -2.96 9.79 62.99
C GLN A 350 -3.85 10.67 62.10
N SER A 351 -3.64 12.00 62.12
CA SER A 351 -4.37 12.93 61.25
C SER A 351 -4.17 12.63 59.76
N ALA A 352 -2.94 12.34 59.34
CA ALA A 352 -2.62 12.08 57.94
C ALA A 352 -3.23 10.76 57.43
N ILE A 353 -3.20 9.71 58.25
CA ILE A 353 -3.84 8.42 57.97
C ILE A 353 -5.36 8.58 57.83
N LYS A 354 -6.02 9.34 58.72
CA LYS A 354 -7.46 9.60 58.64
C LYS A 354 -7.83 10.40 57.39
N ASN A 355 -7.02 11.40 57.02
CA ASN A 355 -7.20 12.15 55.78
C ASN A 355 -7.08 11.24 54.54
N PHE A 356 -6.08 10.35 54.50
CA PHE A 356 -5.92 9.36 53.44
C PHE A 356 -7.10 8.39 53.39
N THR A 357 -7.59 7.95 54.55
CA THR A 357 -8.75 7.04 54.63
C THR A 357 -9.96 7.63 53.92
N GLY A 358 -10.17 8.95 54.05
CA GLY A 358 -11.24 9.67 53.36
C GLY A 358 -11.11 9.75 51.84
N THR A 359 -9.94 9.45 51.26
CA THR A 359 -9.73 9.46 49.79
C THR A 359 -9.99 8.10 49.14
N LEU A 360 -10.20 7.04 49.94
CA LEU A 360 -10.40 5.67 49.44
C LEU A 360 -11.88 5.35 49.21
N ASN A 361 -12.16 4.40 48.31
CA ASN A 361 -13.53 4.03 47.99
C ASN A 361 -14.07 2.99 49.01
N GLY A 362 -14.96 3.42 49.91
CA GLY A 362 -15.57 2.57 50.95
C GLY A 362 -16.38 1.37 50.49
N SER A 363 -16.75 1.27 49.21
CA SER A 363 -17.45 0.10 48.68
C SER A 363 -16.52 -0.93 48.02
N ARG A 364 -15.26 -0.55 47.75
CA ARG A 364 -14.31 -1.35 46.95
C ARG A 364 -13.02 -1.62 47.70
N ASP A 365 -12.44 -0.60 48.31
CA ASP A 365 -11.10 -0.63 48.91
C ASP A 365 -11.16 -1.16 50.34
N ARG A 366 -10.05 -1.75 50.79
CA ARG A 366 -9.91 -2.21 52.17
C ARG A 366 -8.64 -1.65 52.77
N ILE A 367 -8.68 -1.41 54.07
CA ILE A 367 -7.58 -0.85 54.83
C ILE A 367 -7.33 -1.64 56.10
N ALA A 368 -6.07 -1.66 56.52
CA ALA A 368 -5.61 -2.23 57.78
C ALA A 368 -4.55 -1.34 58.41
N LEU A 369 -4.37 -1.48 59.73
CA LEU A 369 -3.37 -0.74 60.48
C LEU A 369 -2.46 -1.71 61.24
N VAL A 370 -1.17 -1.55 61.07
CA VAL A 370 -0.11 -2.23 61.79
C VAL A 370 0.65 -1.20 62.61
N GLY A 371 0.77 -1.44 63.92
CA GLY A 371 1.66 -0.69 64.80
C GLY A 371 2.92 -1.48 65.10
N TYR A 372 4.05 -0.81 65.31
CA TYR A 372 5.28 -1.45 65.76
C TYR A 372 6.00 -0.66 66.85
N SER A 373 6.69 -1.40 67.73
CA SER A 373 7.49 -0.86 68.85
C SER A 373 8.42 -1.97 69.38
N THR A 374 8.74 -2.01 70.67
CA THR A 374 9.44 -3.13 71.34
C THR A 374 8.46 -4.02 72.13
N VAL A 375 8.83 -5.28 72.39
CA VAL A 375 7.95 -6.29 73.05
C VAL A 375 7.46 -5.82 74.42
N TRP A 376 8.32 -5.23 75.25
CA TRP A 376 7.96 -4.80 76.60
C TRP A 376 6.97 -3.63 76.63
N ALA A 377 6.79 -2.96 75.49
CA ALA A 377 5.88 -1.85 75.32
C ALA A 377 4.68 -2.21 74.42
N SER A 378 4.50 -3.47 74.05
CA SER A 378 3.36 -3.91 73.26
C SER A 378 2.03 -3.67 74.01
N PRO A 379 0.89 -3.53 73.32
CA PRO A 379 -0.41 -3.66 73.94
C PRO A 379 -0.50 -4.98 74.73
N SER A 380 -1.24 -5.01 75.84
CA SER A 380 -1.32 -6.18 76.72
C SER A 380 -1.82 -7.47 76.04
N TRP A 381 -2.43 -7.34 74.86
CA TRP A 381 -2.92 -8.44 74.03
C TRP A 381 -1.93 -8.87 72.94
N ALA A 382 -0.86 -8.11 72.71
CA ALA A 382 0.15 -8.36 71.69
C ALA A 382 1.42 -8.93 72.32
N ASP A 383 1.99 -9.96 71.71
CA ASP A 383 3.17 -10.71 72.16
C ASP A 383 4.39 -10.56 71.24
N SER A 384 4.39 -9.51 70.40
CA SER A 384 5.41 -9.29 69.37
C SER A 384 5.82 -7.82 69.26
N HIS A 385 6.91 -7.58 68.54
CA HIS A 385 7.44 -6.23 68.23
C HIS A 385 6.53 -5.45 67.26
N ALA A 386 5.55 -6.10 66.62
CA ALA A 386 4.53 -5.46 65.81
C ALA A 386 3.18 -6.18 65.92
N TRP A 387 2.09 -5.44 65.77
CA TRP A 387 0.73 -5.95 65.93
C TRP A 387 -0.23 -5.37 64.89
N ILE A 388 -1.22 -6.16 64.51
CA ILE A 388 -2.32 -5.72 63.64
C ILE A 388 -3.42 -5.20 64.54
N TRP A 389 -3.80 -3.94 64.35
CA TRP A 389 -4.89 -3.34 65.11
C TRP A 389 -6.24 -3.91 64.66
N ARG A 390 -7.09 -4.19 65.65
CA ARG A 390 -8.48 -4.60 65.45
C ARG A 390 -9.41 -3.46 65.83
N THR A 391 -10.52 -3.37 65.11
CA THR A 391 -11.60 -2.46 65.47
C THR A 391 -12.13 -2.72 66.89
N PRO A 392 -12.65 -1.69 67.59
CA PRO A 392 -13.07 -1.78 68.99
C PRO A 392 -14.39 -2.54 69.20
N HIS A 393 -14.49 -3.78 68.68
CA HIS A 393 -15.64 -4.68 68.83
C HIS A 393 -15.17 -6.09 69.25
N PRO A 394 -15.98 -6.89 69.99
CA PRO A 394 -15.66 -8.29 70.32
C PRO A 394 -15.27 -9.15 69.10
N ASP A 395 -15.86 -8.87 67.95
CA ASP A 395 -15.58 -9.50 66.64
C ASP A 395 -14.68 -8.65 65.73
N GLY A 396 -13.81 -7.82 66.31
CA GLY A 396 -13.06 -6.77 65.61
C GLY A 396 -12.31 -7.27 64.37
N LYS A 397 -12.43 -6.50 63.28
CA LYS A 397 -11.85 -6.81 61.97
C LYS A 397 -10.45 -6.20 61.84
N HIS A 398 -9.60 -6.86 61.05
CA HIS A 398 -8.21 -6.43 60.77
C HIS A 398 -8.07 -5.70 59.44
N LEU A 399 -8.80 -6.16 58.43
CA LEU A 399 -8.86 -5.60 57.08
C LEU A 399 -10.32 -5.31 56.78
N LEU A 400 -10.66 -4.05 56.60
CA LEU A 400 -12.04 -3.55 56.54
C LEU A 400 -12.18 -2.38 55.55
N PRO A 401 -13.38 -2.03 55.10
CA PRO A 401 -13.56 -0.82 54.31
C PRO A 401 -13.14 0.46 55.06
N PRO A 402 -12.67 1.51 54.36
CA PRO A 402 -12.43 2.82 54.96
C PRO A 402 -13.72 3.35 55.58
N SER A 403 -13.66 3.63 56.89
CA SER A 403 -14.83 3.91 57.73
C SER A 403 -14.42 4.64 59.01
N ASP A 404 -15.40 5.21 59.71
CA ASP A 404 -15.19 5.82 61.03
C ASP A 404 -14.65 4.80 62.05
N GLU A 405 -15.03 3.53 61.93
CA GLU A 405 -14.53 2.44 62.78
C GLU A 405 -13.01 2.22 62.62
N PHE A 406 -12.48 2.44 61.42
CA PHE A 406 -11.03 2.46 61.20
C PHE A 406 -10.39 3.72 61.81
N ASN A 407 -11.00 4.89 61.65
CA ASN A 407 -10.50 6.13 62.25
C ASN A 407 -10.41 6.03 63.78
N ASP A 408 -11.41 5.44 64.43
CA ASP A 408 -11.40 5.14 65.87
C ASP A 408 -10.25 4.19 66.26
N THR A 409 -9.87 3.28 65.35
CA THR A 409 -8.75 2.36 65.56
C THR A 409 -7.40 3.09 65.49
N VAL A 410 -7.26 4.04 64.55
CA VAL A 410 -6.09 4.91 64.44
C VAL A 410 -5.90 5.76 65.69
N ASP A 411 -6.98 6.29 66.28
CA ASP A 411 -6.92 7.14 67.49
C ASP A 411 -6.48 6.39 68.75
N ARG A 412 -6.47 5.05 68.73
CA ARG A 412 -6.02 4.20 69.85
C ARG A 412 -4.52 3.92 69.88
N THR A 413 -3.80 4.26 68.81
CA THR A 413 -2.34 4.10 68.75
C THR A 413 -1.67 5.01 69.78
N ARG A 414 -0.55 4.58 70.33
CA ARG A 414 0.17 5.36 71.37
C ARG A 414 1.67 5.19 71.20
N PRO A 415 2.47 6.21 71.52
CA PRO A 415 3.92 6.13 71.42
C PRO A 415 4.50 5.34 72.61
N ARG A 416 5.43 4.44 72.34
CA ARG A 416 5.85 3.30 73.18
C ARG A 416 7.24 2.83 72.76
N GLY A 417 8.06 2.39 73.71
CA GLY A 417 9.24 1.56 73.42
C GLY A 417 10.21 2.08 72.36
N GLY A 418 10.85 1.14 71.64
CA GLY A 418 11.80 1.41 70.56
C GLY A 418 11.19 1.23 69.16
N THR A 419 12.03 1.08 68.14
CA THR A 419 11.64 1.24 66.73
C THR A 419 11.88 -0.05 65.93
N ALA A 420 10.97 -1.02 66.04
CA ALA A 420 11.10 -2.32 65.35
C ALA A 420 10.49 -2.32 63.93
N GLY A 421 10.96 -1.44 63.05
CA GLY A 421 10.35 -1.24 61.73
C GLY A 421 10.32 -2.49 60.85
N SER A 422 11.36 -3.34 60.94
CA SER A 422 11.40 -4.66 60.30
C SER A 422 10.20 -5.53 60.70
N ALA A 423 9.84 -5.58 61.98
CA ALA A 423 8.67 -6.32 62.45
C ALA A 423 7.36 -5.74 61.90
N GLY A 424 7.27 -4.42 61.77
CA GLY A 424 6.13 -3.72 61.18
C GLY A 424 5.87 -4.17 59.74
N LEU A 425 6.90 -4.12 58.89
CA LEU A 425 6.77 -4.55 57.49
C LEU A 425 6.44 -6.04 57.37
N HIS A 426 7.03 -6.88 58.23
CA HIS A 426 6.67 -8.30 58.29
C HIS A 426 5.18 -8.50 58.50
N LYS A 427 4.60 -7.79 59.46
CA LYS A 427 3.21 -7.96 59.84
C LYS A 427 2.28 -7.46 58.73
N ALA A 428 2.67 -6.41 58.02
CA ALA A 428 1.95 -5.95 56.82
C ALA A 428 1.92 -7.03 55.73
N ASN A 429 3.05 -7.67 55.46
CA ASN A 429 3.12 -8.78 54.49
C ASN A 429 2.24 -9.95 54.92
N VAL A 430 2.18 -10.26 56.22
CA VAL A 430 1.28 -11.28 56.76
C VAL A 430 -0.20 -10.90 56.55
N VAL A 431 -0.56 -9.63 56.72
CA VAL A 431 -1.93 -9.16 56.45
C VAL A 431 -2.28 -9.38 54.98
N HIS A 432 -1.42 -8.94 54.06
CA HIS A 432 -1.64 -9.10 52.63
C HIS A 432 -1.70 -10.58 52.24
N HIS A 433 -0.72 -11.38 52.64
CA HIS A 433 -0.67 -12.80 52.29
C HIS A 433 -1.89 -13.61 52.78
N LEU A 434 -2.44 -13.29 53.95
CA LEU A 434 -3.54 -14.06 54.54
C LEU A 434 -4.94 -13.54 54.23
N LYS A 435 -5.08 -12.25 53.86
CA LYS A 435 -6.38 -11.56 53.75
C LYS A 435 -6.62 -10.85 52.42
N SER A 436 -5.57 -10.61 51.64
CA SER A 436 -5.66 -10.13 50.26
C SER A 436 -5.90 -11.30 49.29
N ASN A 437 -6.09 -10.98 48.02
CA ASN A 437 -6.15 -11.94 46.91
C ASN A 437 -5.35 -11.37 45.74
N GLN A 438 -4.79 -12.22 44.87
CA GLN A 438 -3.94 -11.86 43.73
C GLN A 438 -4.59 -10.90 42.70
N THR A 439 -5.89 -10.64 42.81
CA THR A 439 -6.65 -9.73 41.94
C THR A 439 -6.72 -8.29 42.46
N ARG A 440 -6.15 -8.01 43.64
CA ARG A 440 -6.19 -6.71 44.32
C ARG A 440 -4.78 -6.18 44.52
N PRO A 441 -4.41 -5.01 43.96
CA PRO A 441 -3.13 -4.38 44.28
C PRO A 441 -2.98 -4.22 45.79
N SER A 442 -1.85 -4.71 46.30
CA SER A 442 -1.55 -4.74 47.73
C SER A 442 -0.50 -3.67 48.02
N ILE A 443 -0.87 -2.69 48.84
CA ILE A 443 -0.08 -1.48 49.06
C ILE A 443 0.26 -1.39 50.55
N VAL A 444 1.50 -0.98 50.84
CA VAL A 444 1.93 -0.63 52.19
C VAL A 444 2.31 0.85 52.22
N VAL A 445 1.76 1.59 53.18
CA VAL A 445 2.21 2.96 53.50
C VAL A 445 2.91 2.90 54.84
N PHE A 446 4.24 2.93 54.80
CA PHE A 446 5.12 2.74 55.93
C PHE A 446 5.64 4.08 56.44
N LEU A 447 5.42 4.40 57.71
CA LEU A 447 5.88 5.63 58.34
C LEU A 447 6.82 5.30 59.51
N SER A 448 7.99 5.95 59.55
CA SER A 448 8.96 5.89 60.64
C SER A 448 9.47 7.27 61.04
N ASP A 449 9.70 7.47 62.34
CA ASP A 449 10.37 8.67 62.87
C ASP A 449 11.73 8.39 63.53
N GLY A 450 12.14 7.11 63.58
CA GLY A 450 13.34 6.66 64.26
C GLY A 450 14.22 5.69 63.46
N GLU A 451 15.43 5.49 63.97
CA GLU A 451 16.37 4.44 63.56
C GLU A 451 15.90 3.05 64.02
N PHE A 452 15.93 2.04 63.13
CA PHE A 452 15.53 0.69 63.50
C PHE A 452 16.53 0.09 64.48
N ASN A 453 16.04 -0.35 65.64
CA ASN A 453 16.88 -0.77 66.78
C ASN A 453 16.34 -2.01 67.52
N ALA A 454 15.40 -2.72 66.91
CA ALA A 454 14.85 -3.96 67.44
C ALA A 454 14.26 -4.86 66.34
N ASN A 455 14.25 -6.16 66.60
CA ASN A 455 13.69 -7.21 65.73
C ASN A 455 14.41 -7.45 64.40
N GLY A 456 15.74 -7.49 64.42
CA GLY A 456 16.56 -8.09 63.36
C GLY A 456 16.29 -9.58 63.14
N MET A 457 16.95 -10.16 62.14
CA MET A 457 16.94 -11.61 61.90
C MET A 457 18.22 -12.24 62.45
N ASP A 458 18.24 -13.56 62.65
CA ASP A 458 19.44 -14.24 63.14
C ASP A 458 20.63 -14.00 62.19
N GLY A 459 21.71 -13.42 62.71
CA GLY A 459 22.89 -13.02 61.94
C GLY A 459 22.73 -11.76 61.06
N VAL A 460 21.62 -11.03 61.13
CA VAL A 460 21.29 -9.88 60.26
C VAL A 460 20.83 -8.68 61.09
N GLY A 461 21.37 -7.48 60.80
CA GLY A 461 21.01 -6.25 61.50
C GLY A 461 19.56 -5.78 61.25
N ASP A 462 19.06 -4.86 62.08
CA ASP A 462 17.65 -4.42 62.03
C ASP A 462 17.27 -3.78 60.67
N ASN A 463 18.17 -2.98 60.08
CA ASN A 463 17.96 -2.34 58.77
C ASN A 463 17.98 -3.35 57.62
N GLU A 464 18.98 -4.22 57.57
CA GLU A 464 19.10 -5.26 56.54
C GLU A 464 17.90 -6.24 56.60
N ALA A 465 17.41 -6.55 57.81
CA ALA A 465 16.19 -7.32 57.98
C ALA A 465 14.95 -6.63 57.38
N ALA A 466 14.87 -5.29 57.44
CA ALA A 466 13.78 -4.54 56.82
C ALA A 466 13.86 -4.58 55.29
N GLU A 467 15.06 -4.46 54.71
CA GLU A 467 15.28 -4.61 53.27
C GLU A 467 14.94 -6.02 52.76
N ILE A 468 15.33 -7.08 53.49
CA ILE A 468 14.95 -8.46 53.16
C ILE A 468 13.43 -8.61 53.15
N ARG A 469 12.73 -7.98 54.10
CA ARG A 469 11.26 -8.01 54.13
C ARG A 469 10.64 -7.19 53.00
N ALA A 470 11.27 -6.12 52.54
CA ALA A 470 10.85 -5.42 51.33
C ALA A 470 11.01 -6.31 50.09
N GLU A 471 12.08 -7.08 49.99
CA GLU A 471 12.24 -8.09 48.93
C GLU A 471 11.15 -9.17 48.98
N ILE A 472 10.77 -9.63 50.18
CA ILE A 472 9.62 -10.53 50.35
C ILE A 472 8.32 -9.84 49.89
N SER A 473 8.15 -8.54 50.18
CA SER A 473 6.99 -7.75 49.74
C SER A 473 6.91 -7.74 48.20
N ARG A 474 8.03 -7.48 47.52
CA ARG A 474 8.14 -7.57 46.06
C ARG A 474 7.76 -8.96 45.54
N GLY A 475 8.25 -10.03 46.19
CA GLY A 475 7.89 -11.41 45.85
C GLY A 475 6.40 -11.76 46.06
N GLN A 476 5.69 -10.96 46.86
CA GLN A 476 4.25 -11.06 47.11
C GLN A 476 3.42 -10.06 46.28
N ASP A 477 4.05 -9.34 45.34
CA ASP A 477 3.41 -8.27 44.55
C ASP A 477 2.84 -7.13 45.41
N VAL A 478 3.57 -6.77 46.47
CA VAL A 478 3.23 -5.69 47.40
C VAL A 478 4.13 -4.48 47.14
N THR A 479 3.54 -3.33 46.82
CA THR A 479 4.26 -2.05 46.67
C THR A 479 4.34 -1.32 48.01
N VAL A 480 5.54 -0.92 48.42
CA VAL A 480 5.80 -0.26 49.70
C VAL A 480 6.20 1.20 49.48
N TYR A 481 5.35 2.13 49.93
CA TYR A 481 5.70 3.55 50.04
C TYR A 481 6.24 3.81 51.45
N THR A 482 7.37 4.50 51.54
CA THR A 482 7.99 4.81 52.84
C THR A 482 7.99 6.31 53.11
N ILE A 483 7.81 6.66 54.38
CA ILE A 483 7.75 8.04 54.85
C ILE A 483 8.69 8.19 56.04
N GLY A 484 9.75 8.97 55.87
CA GLY A 484 10.59 9.46 56.96
C GLY A 484 9.97 10.71 57.57
N PHE A 485 9.71 10.70 58.88
CA PHE A 485 9.04 11.80 59.57
C PHE A 485 9.84 12.33 60.75
N GLY A 486 10.45 13.50 60.60
CA GLY A 486 11.31 14.11 61.61
C GLY A 486 11.73 15.52 61.20
N GLN A 487 12.25 16.34 62.11
CA GLN A 487 12.70 17.70 61.76
C GLN A 487 13.98 17.68 60.93
N SER A 488 14.83 16.67 61.14
CA SER A 488 15.98 16.31 60.30
C SER A 488 15.87 14.86 59.80
N THR A 489 16.54 14.58 58.68
CA THR A 489 16.74 13.21 58.16
C THR A 489 17.68 12.37 59.02
N ASP A 490 18.40 12.98 59.98
CA ASP A 490 19.28 12.25 60.91
C ASP A 490 18.52 11.58 62.07
N GLU A 491 17.22 11.85 62.21
CA GLU A 491 16.38 11.27 63.26
C GLU A 491 15.98 9.82 62.95
N PHE A 492 16.07 9.40 61.69
CA PHE A 492 15.66 8.08 61.20
C PHE A 492 16.57 7.60 60.07
N ASN A 493 16.50 6.30 59.78
CA ASN A 493 17.35 5.72 58.75
C ASN A 493 16.79 6.02 57.35
N GLU A 494 17.11 7.17 56.78
CA GLU A 494 16.59 7.53 55.45
C GLU A 494 17.01 6.51 54.37
N THR A 495 18.24 5.98 54.46
CA THR A 495 18.77 5.02 53.50
C THR A 495 17.93 3.75 53.47
N VAL A 496 17.62 3.15 54.62
CA VAL A 496 16.81 1.92 54.63
C VAL A 496 15.40 2.15 54.09
N LEU A 497 14.80 3.32 54.38
CA LEU A 497 13.46 3.66 53.88
C LEU A 497 13.46 3.83 52.35
N LYS A 498 14.50 4.41 51.77
CA LYS A 498 14.69 4.50 50.31
C LYS A 498 14.85 3.11 49.68
N GLU A 499 15.68 2.25 50.28
CA GLU A 499 15.91 0.87 49.81
C GLU A 499 14.64 0.01 49.89
N MET A 500 13.88 0.13 50.98
CA MET A 500 12.60 -0.58 51.12
C MET A 500 11.60 -0.18 50.02
N ALA A 501 11.49 1.11 49.70
CA ALA A 501 10.58 1.58 48.67
C ALA A 501 11.03 1.17 47.27
N SER A 502 12.31 1.40 46.93
CA SER A 502 12.85 1.14 45.60
C SER A 502 12.74 -0.33 45.19
N ARG A 503 13.00 -1.26 46.13
CA ARG A 503 12.90 -2.72 45.89
C ARG A 503 11.50 -3.17 45.48
N THR A 504 10.46 -2.41 45.82
CA THR A 504 9.05 -2.79 45.56
C THR A 504 8.37 -1.97 44.48
N GLY A 505 9.10 -1.06 43.82
CA GLY A 505 8.53 -0.09 42.87
C GLY A 505 7.77 1.06 43.53
N GLY A 506 7.85 1.19 44.87
CA GLY A 506 7.28 2.32 45.60
C GLY A 506 8.23 3.52 45.67
N SER A 507 7.77 4.61 46.28
CA SER A 507 8.56 5.84 46.46
C SER A 507 8.75 6.18 47.93
N TYR A 508 9.93 6.73 48.24
CA TYR A 508 10.24 7.32 49.54
C TYR A 508 9.83 8.79 49.58
N TYR A 509 9.31 9.23 50.72
CA TYR A 509 8.96 10.62 50.97
C TYR A 509 9.51 11.10 52.32
N TYR A 510 9.95 12.35 52.34
CA TYR A 510 10.33 13.05 53.57
C TYR A 510 9.26 14.07 53.98
N ALA A 511 8.92 14.07 55.26
CA ALA A 511 8.08 15.08 55.88
C ALA A 511 8.74 15.63 57.15
N ASN A 512 8.83 16.96 57.23
CA ASN A 512 9.44 17.66 58.37
C ASN A 512 8.44 18.38 59.29
N ASN A 513 7.17 18.38 58.91
CA ASN A 513 6.08 18.96 59.69
C ASN A 513 4.74 18.32 59.28
N GLN A 514 3.68 18.61 60.05
CA GLN A 514 2.35 18.04 59.81
C GLN A 514 1.76 18.42 58.44
N SER A 515 1.97 19.65 57.96
CA SER A 515 1.44 20.08 56.65
C SER A 515 2.08 19.28 55.52
N ARG A 516 3.40 19.08 55.58
CA ARG A 516 4.13 18.27 54.61
C ARG A 516 3.72 16.80 54.70
N LEU A 517 3.53 16.28 55.91
CA LEU A 517 3.07 14.91 56.11
C LEU A 517 1.70 14.67 55.46
N ASN A 518 0.74 15.56 55.71
CA ASN A 518 -0.57 15.50 55.05
C ASN A 518 -0.45 15.55 53.52
N ALA A 519 0.42 16.41 52.98
CA ALA A 519 0.64 16.49 51.53
C ALA A 519 1.27 15.22 50.96
N VAL A 520 2.19 14.57 51.69
CA VAL A 520 2.80 13.29 51.31
C VAL A 520 1.74 12.19 51.26
N PHE A 521 0.94 12.03 52.31
CA PHE A 521 -0.14 11.04 52.32
C PHE A 521 -1.13 11.29 51.18
N LEU A 522 -1.52 12.53 50.92
CA LEU A 522 -2.40 12.86 49.78
C LEU A 522 -1.73 12.57 48.43
N ASN A 523 -0.43 12.81 48.28
CA ASN A 523 0.32 12.47 47.07
C ASN A 523 0.33 10.95 46.84
N ILE A 524 0.69 10.18 47.86
CA ILE A 524 0.61 8.71 47.81
C ILE A 524 -0.80 8.28 47.44
N SER A 525 -1.84 8.87 48.08
CA SER A 525 -3.23 8.55 47.79
C SER A 525 -3.59 8.77 46.33
N ARG A 526 -3.11 9.85 45.70
CA ARG A 526 -3.33 10.14 44.27
C ARG A 526 -2.58 9.18 43.37
N ASN A 527 -1.34 8.85 43.70
CA ASN A 527 -0.52 7.91 42.92
C ASN A 527 -1.12 6.50 42.96
N ILE A 528 -1.65 6.08 44.10
CA ILE A 528 -2.35 4.79 44.22
C ILE A 528 -3.82 4.86 43.76
N ALA A 529 -4.34 6.05 43.49
CA ALA A 529 -5.72 6.28 43.07
C ALA A 529 -5.87 6.68 41.61
N THR A 530 -4.83 6.62 40.77
CA THR A 530 -4.89 7.09 39.37
C THR A 530 -6.15 6.58 38.65
N THR A 531 -7.14 7.47 38.55
CA THR A 531 -8.40 7.38 37.80
C THR A 531 -8.24 7.97 36.40
N ARG A 532 -7.08 8.60 36.14
CA ARG A 532 -6.72 9.15 34.83
C ARG A 532 -6.42 8.01 33.87
N GLN A 533 -7.01 8.12 32.70
CA GLN A 533 -6.95 7.10 31.66
C GLN A 533 -6.79 7.75 30.30
N ILE A 534 -6.25 6.96 29.38
CA ILE A 534 -6.30 7.30 27.96
C ILE A 534 -7.72 6.99 27.50
N ALA A 535 -8.56 8.03 27.47
CA ALA A 535 -9.94 7.90 27.01
C ALA A 535 -9.97 8.05 25.49
N ARG A 536 -10.31 6.98 24.78
CA ARG A 536 -10.49 6.99 23.32
C ARG A 536 -11.76 7.75 22.97
N THR A 537 -11.62 8.92 22.34
CA THR A 537 -12.78 9.73 21.92
C THR A 537 -13.59 8.92 20.90
N PRO A 538 -14.88 8.63 21.12
CA PRO A 538 -15.65 7.88 20.13
C PRO A 538 -15.76 8.70 18.85
N THR A 539 -15.36 8.09 17.74
CA THR A 539 -15.21 8.75 16.44
C THR A 539 -15.80 7.85 15.37
N SER A 540 -16.51 8.43 14.40
CA SER A 540 -16.91 7.75 13.18
C SER A 540 -16.56 8.62 11.98
N THR A 541 -16.19 7.97 10.88
CA THR A 541 -15.95 8.59 9.58
C THR A 541 -17.10 8.29 8.63
N ASN A 542 -17.25 9.08 7.57
CA ASN A 542 -18.07 8.73 6.43
C ASN A 542 -17.60 9.47 5.17
N LEU A 543 -17.89 8.90 4.01
CA LEU A 543 -17.71 9.60 2.73
C LEU A 543 -19.07 9.97 2.17
N THR A 544 -19.21 11.19 1.69
CA THR A 544 -20.41 11.63 0.99
C THR A 544 -20.09 11.89 -0.46
N THR A 545 -21.02 11.55 -1.35
CA THR A 545 -20.82 11.80 -2.78
C THR A 545 -21.64 12.98 -3.28
N GLY A 546 -21.26 13.55 -4.43
CA GLY A 546 -21.94 14.69 -5.05
C GLY A 546 -23.43 14.48 -5.31
N ASN A 547 -23.87 13.23 -5.51
CA ASN A 547 -25.28 12.89 -5.69
C ASN A 547 -26.04 12.61 -4.37
N GLY A 548 -25.41 12.87 -3.22
CA GLY A 548 -26.01 12.71 -1.90
C GLY A 548 -25.87 11.31 -1.29
N GLY A 549 -25.08 10.42 -1.91
CA GLY A 549 -24.72 9.13 -1.31
C GLY A 549 -23.96 9.34 0.00
N THR A 550 -24.22 8.52 1.02
CA THR A 550 -23.51 8.55 2.31
C THR A 550 -23.01 7.14 2.62
N PHE A 551 -21.70 7.01 2.77
CA PHE A 551 -21.01 5.73 2.97
C PHE A 551 -20.38 5.69 4.36
N PRO A 552 -21.05 5.07 5.36
CA PRO A 552 -20.50 4.89 6.70
C PRO A 552 -19.30 3.93 6.69
N PRO A 553 -18.55 3.83 7.81
CA PRO A 553 -17.38 2.95 7.88
C PRO A 553 -17.81 1.49 8.01
N GLN A 554 -17.08 0.61 7.33
CA GLN A 554 -17.28 -0.84 7.37
C GLN A 554 -16.17 -1.47 8.21
N ILE A 555 -16.52 -2.30 9.18
CA ILE A 555 -15.57 -3.06 10.00
C ILE A 555 -15.91 -4.54 9.82
N ALA A 556 -14.93 -5.35 9.41
CA ALA A 556 -15.14 -6.77 9.15
C ALA A 556 -15.08 -7.58 10.45
N GLY A 557 -16.00 -8.52 10.64
CA GLY A 557 -16.08 -9.37 11.84
C GLY A 557 -17.25 -9.00 12.75
N ASP A 558 -17.20 -9.47 14.00
CA ASP A 558 -18.25 -9.21 14.99
C ASP A 558 -18.11 -7.77 15.55
N THR A 559 -19.14 -6.97 15.35
CA THR A 559 -19.18 -5.54 15.72
C THR A 559 -20.29 -5.20 16.69
N ASP A 560 -20.98 -6.20 17.26
CA ASP A 560 -22.14 -6.00 18.12
C ASP A 560 -21.80 -5.23 19.41
N ASP A 561 -20.58 -5.41 19.91
CA ASP A 561 -20.06 -4.74 21.10
C ASP A 561 -19.45 -3.35 20.83
N LEU A 562 -19.43 -2.90 19.57
CA LEU A 562 -18.92 -1.57 19.21
C LEU A 562 -20.03 -0.52 19.33
N ALA A 563 -19.72 0.57 20.03
CA ALA A 563 -20.63 1.70 20.11
C ALA A 563 -20.96 2.21 18.70
N ALA A 564 -22.25 2.48 18.44
CA ALA A 564 -22.71 2.98 17.16
C ALA A 564 -23.94 3.87 17.34
N THR A 565 -24.25 4.68 16.33
CA THR A 565 -25.43 5.54 16.27
C THR A 565 -26.02 5.48 14.88
N THR A 566 -27.33 5.65 14.75
CA THR A 566 -28.03 5.59 13.46
C THR A 566 -28.55 6.96 13.08
N ARG A 567 -28.21 7.44 11.88
CA ARG A 567 -28.67 8.74 11.35
C ARG A 567 -29.02 8.61 9.88
N GLY A 568 -30.19 9.11 9.49
CA GLY A 568 -30.64 9.03 8.09
C GLY A 568 -30.78 7.60 7.56
N GLY A 569 -30.98 6.61 8.43
CA GLY A 569 -31.03 5.19 8.07
C GLY A 569 -29.67 4.48 8.07
N GLU A 570 -28.56 5.22 8.17
CA GLU A 570 -27.20 4.68 8.14
C GLU A 570 -26.63 4.50 9.56
N ARG A 571 -25.91 3.40 9.78
CA ARG A 571 -25.25 3.09 11.06
C ARG A 571 -23.80 3.57 11.03
N PHE A 572 -23.46 4.49 11.93
CA PHE A 572 -22.13 5.04 12.13
C PHE A 572 -21.51 4.38 13.36
N THR A 573 -20.52 3.51 13.15
CA THR A 573 -19.85 2.74 14.19
C THR A 573 -18.59 3.47 14.68
N ASN A 574 -18.27 3.35 15.97
CA ASN A 574 -17.06 3.91 16.55
C ASN A 574 -15.81 3.24 15.97
N VAL A 575 -15.16 3.90 15.01
CA VAL A 575 -13.93 3.42 14.36
C VAL A 575 -12.70 3.53 15.26
N ASN A 576 -12.79 4.34 16.32
CA ASN A 576 -11.72 4.54 17.31
C ASN A 576 -11.87 3.62 18.53
N ASP A 577 -12.62 2.54 18.40
CA ASP A 577 -12.73 1.53 19.44
C ASP A 577 -11.54 0.55 19.38
N PRO A 578 -10.70 0.49 20.42
CA PRO A 578 -9.52 -0.35 20.43
C PRO A 578 -9.86 -1.82 20.66
N THR A 579 -11.12 -2.25 20.59
CA THR A 579 -11.55 -3.66 20.63
C THR A 579 -12.14 -4.15 19.31
N ALA A 580 -12.23 -3.28 18.30
CA ALA A 580 -12.74 -3.63 16.98
C ALA A 580 -11.96 -4.83 16.37
N PRO A 581 -12.65 -5.81 15.75
CA PRO A 581 -12.02 -7.03 15.23
C PRO A 581 -11.02 -6.76 14.10
N THR A 582 -11.30 -5.77 13.26
CA THR A 582 -10.41 -5.29 12.19
C THR A 582 -10.41 -3.77 12.17
N GLN A 583 -9.56 -3.19 11.33
CA GLN A 583 -9.68 -1.79 10.95
C GLN A 583 -10.95 -1.54 10.14
N PHE A 584 -11.35 -0.27 10.10
CA PHE A 584 -12.45 0.15 9.26
C PHE A 584 -11.97 0.43 7.83
N SER A 585 -12.89 0.35 6.88
CA SER A 585 -12.68 0.81 5.52
C SER A 585 -13.96 1.40 4.95
N HIS A 586 -13.85 2.02 3.78
CA HIS A 586 -14.98 2.41 2.95
C HIS A 586 -14.76 1.87 1.55
N ALA A 587 -15.77 1.19 0.99
CA ALA A 587 -15.71 0.64 -0.35
C ALA A 587 -17.04 0.90 -1.06
N PHE A 588 -17.00 1.57 -2.21
CA PHE A 588 -18.20 1.88 -3.01
C PHE A 588 -17.83 2.19 -4.46
N ALA A 589 -18.84 2.17 -5.35
CA ALA A 589 -18.70 2.64 -6.72
C ALA A 589 -19.03 4.14 -6.80
N LEU A 590 -18.26 4.88 -7.61
CA LEU A 590 -18.41 6.31 -7.84
C LEU A 590 -18.59 6.57 -9.33
N ALA A 591 -19.60 7.35 -9.70
CA ALA A 591 -19.80 7.72 -11.10
C ALA A 591 -18.79 8.78 -11.57
N ASP A 592 -18.54 8.82 -12.87
CA ASP A 592 -17.78 9.90 -13.51
C ASP A 592 -18.40 11.27 -13.24
N ASP A 593 -17.53 12.25 -13.00
CA ASP A 593 -17.92 13.61 -12.61
C ASP A 593 -18.69 13.69 -11.27
N GLU A 594 -18.65 12.64 -10.44
CA GLU A 594 -19.12 12.68 -9.06
C GLU A 594 -17.97 12.96 -8.09
N SER A 595 -18.21 13.84 -7.13
CA SER A 595 -17.22 14.18 -6.10
C SER A 595 -17.35 13.27 -4.89
N VAL A 596 -16.25 13.04 -4.17
CA VAL A 596 -16.18 12.35 -2.88
C VAL A 596 -15.67 13.33 -1.83
N THR A 597 -16.43 13.50 -0.75
CA THR A 597 -16.12 14.39 0.36
C THR A 597 -15.84 13.59 1.63
N PHE A 598 -14.70 13.84 2.27
CA PHE A 598 -14.29 13.17 3.50
C PHE A 598 -14.86 13.86 4.72
N ASN A 599 -15.55 13.10 5.57
CA ASN A 599 -16.15 13.61 6.80
C ASN A 599 -15.76 12.72 7.98
N ALA A 600 -15.61 13.35 9.14
CA ALA A 600 -15.51 12.65 10.40
C ALA A 600 -16.24 13.42 11.51
N THR A 601 -16.65 12.69 12.53
CA THR A 601 -17.40 13.23 13.66
C THR A 601 -16.98 12.50 14.92
N THR A 602 -16.71 13.26 15.98
CA THR A 602 -16.57 12.75 17.34
C THR A 602 -17.92 12.81 18.05
N TYR A 603 -18.08 12.01 19.10
CA TYR A 603 -19.33 11.86 19.80
C TYR A 603 -19.15 12.03 21.32
N GLU A 604 -20.21 12.42 21.98
CA GLU A 604 -20.30 12.27 23.43
C GLU A 604 -20.45 10.79 23.79
N CYS A 605 -19.94 10.42 24.97
CA CYS A 605 -20.00 9.06 25.47
C CYS A 605 -20.72 8.98 26.81
N ALA A 606 -21.81 8.21 26.85
CA ALA A 606 -22.63 8.00 28.03
C ALA A 606 -22.12 6.85 28.92
N GLU A 607 -21.42 5.86 28.35
CA GLU A 607 -20.87 4.72 29.10
C GLU A 607 -19.46 4.40 28.62
N TRP A 608 -18.52 4.38 29.56
CA TRP A 608 -17.12 4.05 29.35
C TRP A 608 -16.77 2.71 29.98
N ARG A 609 -15.89 1.94 29.33
CA ARG A 609 -15.35 0.68 29.85
C ARG A 609 -13.85 0.58 29.64
N SER A 610 -13.18 -0.10 30.56
CA SER A 610 -11.76 -0.43 30.44
C SER A 610 -11.59 -1.51 29.37
N THR A 611 -10.50 -1.40 28.62
CA THR A 611 -10.15 -2.36 27.56
C THR A 611 -9.22 -3.46 28.05
N GLY A 612 -8.65 -3.31 29.26
CA GLY A 612 -7.54 -4.12 29.77
C GLY A 612 -6.17 -3.73 29.19
N ILE A 613 -6.12 -2.82 28.21
CA ILE A 613 -4.87 -2.31 27.65
C ILE A 613 -4.29 -1.25 28.61
N VAL A 614 -2.99 -1.34 28.89
CA VAL A 614 -2.24 -0.37 29.68
C VAL A 614 -1.10 0.18 28.83
N ARG A 615 -0.88 1.49 28.87
CA ARG A 615 0.25 2.17 28.24
C ARG A 615 1.11 2.79 29.35
N THR A 616 2.43 2.68 29.23
CA THR A 616 3.38 3.22 30.20
C THR A 616 4.24 4.27 29.54
N ASN A 617 4.33 5.45 30.14
CA ASN A 617 5.24 6.49 29.71
C ASN A 617 6.65 6.07 30.15
N GLU A 618 7.55 5.82 29.20
CA GLU A 618 8.88 5.32 29.50
C GLU A 618 9.76 6.35 30.22
N SER A 619 9.50 7.65 30.02
CA SER A 619 10.27 8.73 30.63
C SER A 619 9.88 8.99 32.09
N THR A 620 8.61 8.80 32.45
CA THR A 620 8.09 9.07 33.80
C THR A 620 7.79 7.80 34.61
N GLY A 621 7.68 6.64 33.95
CA GLY A 621 7.25 5.37 34.55
C GLY A 621 5.75 5.30 34.84
N GLU A 622 4.98 6.35 34.54
CA GLU A 622 3.54 6.40 34.81
C GLU A 622 2.76 5.50 33.83
N SER A 623 1.82 4.72 34.38
CA SER A 623 0.99 3.81 33.59
C SER A 623 -0.47 4.25 33.58
N TYR A 624 -1.09 4.18 32.41
CA TYR A 624 -2.46 4.60 32.16
C TYR A 624 -3.24 3.48 31.48
N SER A 625 -4.40 3.11 32.04
CA SER A 625 -5.32 2.20 31.34
C SER A 625 -6.01 2.92 30.18
N VAL A 626 -6.29 2.17 29.11
CA VAL A 626 -7.05 2.67 27.95
C VAL A 626 -8.53 2.35 28.15
N ALA A 627 -9.37 3.38 28.06
CA ALA A 627 -10.82 3.25 28.13
C ALA A 627 -11.46 3.47 26.75
N ARG A 628 -12.49 2.67 26.47
CA ARG A 628 -13.33 2.76 25.26
C ARG A 628 -14.73 3.23 25.61
N CYS A 629 -15.39 3.84 24.64
CA CYS A 629 -16.81 4.16 24.74
C CYS A 629 -17.66 2.96 24.30
N THR A 630 -18.62 2.53 25.13
CA THR A 630 -19.59 1.48 24.80
C THR A 630 -20.98 2.02 24.47
N ASN A 631 -21.24 3.29 24.77
CA ASN A 631 -22.49 3.95 24.44
C ASN A 631 -22.22 5.37 23.95
N MET A 632 -22.07 5.53 22.63
CA MET A 632 -21.90 6.82 21.98
C MET A 632 -23.27 7.45 21.69
N THR A 633 -23.38 8.77 21.86
CA THR A 633 -24.67 9.45 21.87
C THR A 633 -24.78 10.54 20.80
N THR A 634 -24.77 11.80 21.19
CA THR A 634 -24.87 12.95 20.29
C THR A 634 -23.52 13.27 19.67
N PRO A 635 -23.51 13.87 18.46
CA PRO A 635 -22.25 14.33 17.88
C PRO A 635 -21.74 15.50 18.72
N ASP A 636 -20.44 15.47 19.01
CA ASP A 636 -19.75 16.48 19.80
C ASP A 636 -19.07 17.48 18.87
N PHE A 637 -18.18 16.99 18.02
CA PHE A 637 -17.46 17.79 17.03
C PHE A 637 -17.51 17.15 15.65
N LYS A 638 -17.77 17.94 14.61
CA LYS A 638 -17.64 17.52 13.22
C LYS A 638 -16.42 18.22 12.64
N ILE A 639 -15.53 17.46 11.99
CA ILE A 639 -14.36 18.04 11.33
C ILE A 639 -14.82 18.97 10.20
N ASP A 640 -14.30 20.19 10.23
CA ASP A 640 -14.48 21.19 9.19
C ASP A 640 -13.56 20.90 7.99
N ALA A 641 -13.95 21.37 6.80
CA ALA A 641 -13.20 21.12 5.58
C ALA A 641 -11.76 21.69 5.64
N ASP A 642 -11.53 22.77 6.38
CA ASP A 642 -10.21 23.39 6.57
C ASP A 642 -9.26 22.52 7.41
N ASN A 643 -9.80 21.55 8.16
CA ASN A 643 -9.04 20.59 8.96
C ASN A 643 -8.84 19.25 8.23
N VAL A 644 -9.06 19.23 6.92
CA VAL A 644 -8.78 18.05 6.09
C VAL A 644 -7.80 18.45 4.99
N THR A 645 -6.63 17.83 5.02
CA THR A 645 -5.61 18.05 3.99
C THR A 645 -5.48 16.79 3.13
N ILE A 646 -5.49 16.98 1.81
CA ILE A 646 -5.33 15.91 0.83
C ILE A 646 -3.96 16.06 0.16
N TYR A 647 -3.13 15.05 0.34
CA TYR A 647 -1.81 14.92 -0.26
C TYR A 647 -1.85 13.84 -1.36
N THR A 648 -1.23 14.15 -2.49
CA THR A 648 -1.11 13.30 -3.66
C THR A 648 0.35 12.93 -3.88
N ASP A 649 0.60 12.03 -4.83
CA ASP A 649 1.97 11.66 -5.19
C ASP A 649 2.76 12.91 -5.65
N GLY A 650 3.97 13.07 -5.11
CA GLY A 650 4.82 14.24 -5.32
C GLY A 650 4.49 15.47 -4.45
N ASP A 651 3.49 15.44 -3.58
CA ASP A 651 3.23 16.55 -2.64
C ASP A 651 4.24 16.54 -1.46
N ASP A 652 4.56 17.73 -0.97
CA ASP A 652 5.36 17.94 0.25
C ASP A 652 4.50 17.67 1.49
N ALA A 653 4.80 16.59 2.21
CA ALA A 653 4.14 16.20 3.45
C ALA A 653 4.86 16.72 4.70
N SER A 654 5.80 17.66 4.59
CA SER A 654 6.54 18.20 5.75
C SER A 654 5.61 18.70 6.84
N ALA A 655 4.48 19.34 6.51
CA ALA A 655 3.51 19.80 7.51
C ALA A 655 2.83 18.64 8.27
N LEU A 656 2.49 17.55 7.57
CA LEU A 656 1.91 16.34 8.15
C LEU A 656 2.91 15.57 9.02
N LEU A 657 4.20 15.65 8.69
CA LEU A 657 5.25 14.91 9.38
C LEU A 657 5.95 15.74 10.47
N ALA A 658 5.89 17.06 10.37
CA ALA A 658 6.37 17.99 11.39
C ALA A 658 5.46 18.02 12.63
N SER A 659 4.25 17.45 12.57
CA SER A 659 3.44 17.15 13.76
C SER A 659 4.14 16.14 14.72
N GLY A 660 5.33 15.64 14.33
CA GLY A 660 6.33 15.00 15.18
C GLY A 660 6.97 15.87 16.28
N GLU A 661 6.51 17.12 16.54
CA GLU A 661 6.75 17.75 17.85
C GLU A 661 5.83 17.08 18.91
N ASP A 662 6.22 15.85 19.28
CA ASP A 662 5.62 14.93 20.25
C ASP A 662 4.12 14.64 20.04
N PRO A 663 3.75 13.68 19.15
CA PRO A 663 2.53 12.93 19.40
C PRO A 663 2.58 12.45 20.84
N ALA A 664 1.47 12.58 21.55
CA ALA A 664 1.47 12.17 22.95
C ALA A 664 1.99 10.74 23.01
N TRP A 665 2.96 10.45 23.89
CA TRP A 665 3.72 9.18 23.97
C TRP A 665 2.90 7.86 23.87
N TRP A 666 1.57 7.93 23.97
CA TRP A 666 0.61 6.84 23.84
C TRP A 666 -0.10 6.76 22.47
N GLN A 667 0.21 7.64 21.53
CA GLN A 667 -0.27 7.69 20.14
C GLN A 667 0.84 7.18 19.20
N ASN A 668 0.45 6.55 18.09
CA ASN A 668 1.42 6.14 17.07
C ASN A 668 1.91 7.36 16.28
N GLU A 669 3.20 7.33 15.92
CA GLU A 669 3.76 8.30 15.00
C GLU A 669 3.24 8.07 13.57
N ILE A 670 2.95 9.14 12.84
CA ILE A 670 2.56 9.06 11.42
C ILE A 670 3.73 8.51 10.59
N ASN A 671 4.95 8.87 10.98
CA ASN A 671 6.20 8.40 10.38
C ASN A 671 6.28 6.86 10.38
N ASP A 672 6.04 6.24 11.54
CA ASP A 672 5.93 4.78 11.69
C ASP A 672 4.80 4.20 10.84
N SER A 673 3.67 4.90 10.73
CA SER A 673 2.52 4.42 9.95
C SER A 673 2.83 4.38 8.44
N ILE A 674 3.60 5.35 7.93
CA ILE A 674 4.11 5.33 6.54
C ILE A 674 5.16 4.24 6.38
N ASP A 675 6.14 4.13 7.29
CA ASP A 675 7.22 3.15 7.18
C ASP A 675 6.74 1.70 7.18
N ASN A 676 5.62 1.42 7.84
CA ASN A 676 5.01 0.10 7.83
C ASN A 676 4.16 -0.19 6.59
N ARG A 677 3.93 0.79 5.70
CA ARG A 677 3.02 0.63 4.56
C ARG A 677 3.77 0.65 3.21
N PRO A 678 3.86 -0.47 2.46
CA PRO A 678 4.64 -0.54 1.21
C PRO A 678 4.14 0.26 0.00
N ASP A 679 2.92 0.82 0.03
CA ASP A 679 2.35 1.61 -1.07
C ASP A 679 2.44 3.12 -0.86
N VAL A 680 2.97 3.56 0.28
CA VAL A 680 3.19 4.97 0.60
C VAL A 680 4.63 5.10 1.07
N ASP A 681 5.43 5.88 0.33
CA ASP A 681 6.81 6.16 0.68
C ASP A 681 7.01 7.69 0.77
N ARG A 682 8.12 8.11 1.39
CA ARG A 682 8.53 9.51 1.44
C ARG A 682 10.04 9.62 1.28
N ASP A 683 10.48 10.65 0.56
CA ASP A 683 11.90 10.93 0.47
C ASP A 683 12.44 11.64 1.74
N ALA A 684 13.75 11.87 1.78
CA ALA A 684 14.39 12.54 2.91
C ALA A 684 13.95 14.01 3.11
N SER A 685 13.27 14.60 2.12
CA SER A 685 12.70 15.95 2.15
C SER A 685 11.17 15.93 2.32
N ALA A 686 10.60 14.79 2.77
CA ALA A 686 9.18 14.58 3.03
C ALA A 686 8.25 14.65 1.81
N PHE A 687 8.78 14.53 0.59
CA PHE A 687 7.94 14.38 -0.61
C PHE A 687 7.38 12.97 -0.69
N LEU A 688 6.06 12.85 -0.87
CA LEU A 688 5.40 11.55 -0.96
C LEU A 688 5.63 10.87 -2.31
N SER A 689 5.74 9.55 -2.26
CA SER A 689 5.76 8.67 -3.42
C SER A 689 4.65 7.63 -3.26
N MET A 690 3.62 7.70 -4.11
CA MET A 690 2.44 6.82 -4.08
C MET A 690 2.04 6.43 -5.50
N LYS A 691 1.13 5.46 -5.66
CA LYS A 691 0.55 5.23 -7.00
C LYS A 691 -0.28 6.44 -7.43
N SER A 692 -0.25 6.73 -8.72
CA SER A 692 -1.01 7.81 -9.36
C SER A 692 -2.49 7.89 -8.96
N ASN A 693 -3.14 6.77 -8.62
CA ASN A 693 -4.56 6.76 -8.26
C ASN A 693 -4.84 6.80 -6.74
N GLN A 694 -3.83 7.13 -5.94
CA GLN A 694 -3.89 7.19 -4.49
C GLN A 694 -3.70 8.62 -3.95
N ALA A 695 -4.27 8.88 -2.78
CA ALA A 695 -4.04 10.11 -2.02
C ALA A 695 -4.06 9.81 -0.51
N LEU A 696 -3.22 10.51 0.25
CA LEU A 696 -3.36 10.57 1.72
C LEU A 696 -4.33 11.68 2.08
N VAL A 697 -5.26 11.36 2.98
CA VAL A 697 -6.21 12.32 3.52
C VAL A 697 -5.95 12.41 5.02
N ALA A 698 -5.36 13.51 5.45
CA ALA A 698 -5.11 13.80 6.85
C ALA A 698 -6.29 14.58 7.43
N LEU A 699 -6.91 14.04 8.47
CA LEU A 699 -7.99 14.66 9.22
C LEU A 699 -7.46 15.07 10.58
N ASP A 700 -7.45 16.38 10.81
CA ASP A 700 -6.98 17.01 12.05
C ASP A 700 -8.16 17.22 13.02
N TYR A 701 -8.08 16.61 14.20
CA TYR A 701 -9.11 16.72 15.24
C TYR A 701 -8.65 17.71 16.31
N PRO A 702 -9.57 18.49 16.92
CA PRO A 702 -9.22 19.46 17.94
C PRO A 702 -8.36 18.85 19.07
N ASP A 703 -7.23 19.51 19.35
CA ASP A 703 -6.29 19.10 20.39
C ASP A 703 -6.95 19.05 21.78
N GLY A 704 -6.83 17.91 22.44
CA GLY A 704 -6.85 17.88 23.90
C GLY A 704 -5.48 18.32 24.42
N ALA A 705 -5.41 18.93 25.61
CA ALA A 705 -4.12 19.22 26.24
C ALA A 705 -3.24 17.95 26.25
N ASN A 706 -2.13 17.99 25.48
CA ASN A 706 -1.17 16.89 25.26
C ASN A 706 -1.67 15.73 24.36
N SER A 707 -2.21 16.01 23.17
CA SER A 707 -2.51 15.03 22.11
C SER A 707 -2.53 15.69 20.75
N THR A 708 -2.00 15.04 19.71
CA THR A 708 -1.99 15.53 18.32
C THR A 708 -3.24 15.10 17.54
N ASN A 709 -3.88 13.99 17.94
CA ASN A 709 -5.18 13.54 17.43
C ASN A 709 -5.40 13.63 15.90
N GLU A 710 -4.49 13.08 15.10
CA GLU A 710 -4.65 13.01 13.64
C GLU A 710 -5.12 11.63 13.17
N LEU A 711 -5.95 11.60 12.11
CA LEU A 711 -6.29 10.39 11.36
C LEU A 711 -5.84 10.56 9.91
N VAL A 712 -4.91 9.72 9.48
CA VAL A 712 -4.51 9.67 8.07
C VAL A 712 -5.18 8.48 7.41
N LEU A 713 -5.86 8.73 6.28
CA LEU A 713 -6.49 7.73 5.44
C LEU A 713 -5.74 7.60 4.12
N LEU A 714 -5.62 6.38 3.61
CA LEU A 714 -5.22 6.13 2.23
C LEU A 714 -6.48 5.98 1.38
N TYR A 715 -6.71 6.95 0.50
CA TYR A 715 -7.77 6.95 -0.51
C TYR A 715 -7.24 6.37 -1.82
N GLN A 716 -8.02 5.50 -2.46
CA GLN A 716 -7.73 4.95 -3.78
C GLN A 716 -8.99 4.99 -4.65
N ILE A 717 -8.84 5.38 -5.92
CA ILE A 717 -9.93 5.40 -6.91
C ILE A 717 -9.50 4.76 -8.23
N GLY A 718 -10.35 3.91 -8.82
CA GLY A 718 -10.08 3.34 -10.14
C GLY A 718 -8.78 2.53 -10.21
N ARG A 719 -8.03 2.66 -11.31
CA ARG A 719 -6.76 1.96 -11.54
C ARG A 719 -5.59 2.94 -11.57
N ALA A 720 -4.43 2.51 -11.08
CA ALA A 720 -3.19 3.26 -11.20
C ALA A 720 -2.64 3.23 -12.64
N GLU A 721 -2.02 4.33 -13.06
CA GLU A 721 -1.21 4.44 -14.26
C GLU A 721 -0.14 3.34 -14.36
N GLU A 722 0.53 3.07 -13.25
CA GLU A 722 1.61 2.10 -13.11
C GLU A 722 1.11 0.67 -13.35
N ASP A 723 -0.15 0.41 -12.98
CA ASP A 723 -0.77 -0.89 -13.12
C ASP A 723 -1.41 -1.08 -14.51
N ALA A 724 -1.59 -0.01 -15.29
CA ALA A 724 -2.38 0.01 -16.52
C ALA A 724 -1.56 -0.20 -17.82
N VAL A 725 -0.76 -1.26 -17.85
CA VAL A 725 0.08 -1.61 -19.02
C VAL A 725 -0.73 -2.33 -20.09
N ALA A 726 -0.60 -1.89 -21.35
CA ALA A 726 -1.25 -2.46 -22.53
C ALA A 726 -0.31 -3.40 -23.32
N GLY A 727 0.34 -4.34 -22.64
CA GLY A 727 1.51 -5.08 -23.18
C GLY A 727 1.24 -5.98 -24.39
N ASP A 728 -0.01 -6.37 -24.62
CA ASP A 728 -0.49 -7.30 -25.65
C ASP A 728 -1.24 -6.59 -26.79
N VAL A 729 -1.25 -5.26 -26.81
CA VAL A 729 -1.86 -4.47 -27.88
C VAL A 729 -0.95 -4.39 -29.11
N ILE A 730 0.37 -4.48 -28.92
CA ILE A 730 1.33 -4.43 -30.02
C ILE A 730 2.39 -5.51 -29.81
N ASN A 731 2.35 -6.55 -30.63
CA ASN A 731 3.29 -7.66 -30.58
C ASN A 731 4.14 -7.66 -31.85
N ILE A 732 5.46 -7.60 -31.67
CA ILE A 732 6.42 -7.65 -32.79
C ILE A 732 7.31 -8.87 -32.61
N ARG A 733 7.20 -9.80 -33.54
CA ARG A 733 7.99 -11.01 -33.64
C ARG A 733 9.01 -10.84 -34.77
N VAL A 734 10.29 -10.97 -34.45
CA VAL A 734 11.36 -10.98 -35.44
C VAL A 734 11.93 -12.38 -35.49
N ARG A 735 11.79 -13.06 -36.63
CA ARG A 735 12.35 -14.40 -36.87
C ARG A 735 13.68 -14.23 -37.59
N ASN A 736 14.79 -14.36 -36.87
CA ASN A 736 16.12 -14.25 -37.44
C ASN A 736 16.53 -15.58 -38.08
N VAL A 737 16.74 -15.54 -39.39
CA VAL A 737 17.20 -16.68 -40.19
C VAL A 737 18.50 -16.30 -40.90
N GLN A 738 19.49 -17.16 -40.82
CA GLN A 738 20.72 -17.04 -41.59
C GLN A 738 20.69 -18.07 -42.73
N ALA A 739 20.79 -17.61 -43.97
CA ALA A 739 20.95 -18.45 -45.15
C ALA A 739 22.44 -18.63 -45.48
N ASP A 740 22.81 -19.83 -45.90
CA ASP A 740 24.12 -20.19 -46.43
C ASP A 740 23.92 -21.09 -47.68
N PRO A 741 24.52 -20.80 -48.84
CA PRO A 741 24.44 -21.63 -50.05
C PRO A 741 24.96 -23.06 -49.83
#